data_AF-A0A3E0NAI7-F1
#
_entry.id   AF-A0A3E0NAI7-F1
#
_cell.length_a   1.000
_cell.length_b   1.000
_cell.length_c   1.000
_cell.angle_alpha   90.00
_cell.angle_beta   90.00
_cell.angle_gamma   90.00
#
_symmetry.space_group_name_H-M   'P 1'
#
loop_
_entity.id
_entity.type
_entity.pdbx_description
1 polymer ?
#
loop_
_entity_poly.entity_id
_entity_poly.type
_entity_poly.pdbx_seq_one_letter_code
_entity_poly.pdbx_strand_id
1 'polypeptide(L)'
;MPLIIHFVEGARAGETLELDSDVDQIVIGRDASKCDVVFPPEETRVGREHCALRRVLGRYRFVLNGRNLVLVGGQPAIDDQELLNHTRVQLGPEGPVIQIEASLAPGYQATEMQQAIPTKGSVIAELQQTAQRSRRHTGITTAVIVLLALAAIGLWISSARHGAEVEEMRARIQLLDELSDEQKAAVQDVVAKYEQPDDDEQLNAALRAAERSVYLIAVQNERGGEAALGTAWVCDSDSGILATNAHVAEHFNSLDDGQRMIARNSAGHEVAVNSVAIHPGYRAFSNLWTEYAPGARTGPNSFKAIKAPGPGADVAILRLEATDDLAPALPLASLASLKKVDRLTMVGYVGYPMEGISLVNLKAPRPVSHAAYVIAATNFYGAADDEFADRQLIHHALPAAGGASGSPVIDSRGEVVAVLNAGTVIGFSGSGARITSGANINFAQRVDLVQELLDDTAKSAQAERTARWQRAIARDYERGRSLHRETNVRQTVDDWQDALSFFGDFEVTVSEAFSDVAIPPKGEGPRELSHTFATRPPHFGLVVASTELNQPAIDLQIRQGEDTVPGLVDRIRNRTTTDWLKFFAVAFGEEADYTAAVTSAGGDANLALQVFFAERRRRTPEERLAYGLDEVRDHYSNLRKYRIEAVPLVESERTLATPRDRVFSDSANVELPAKGDYFFVANSHEDQRIYLEVNAPGYDSLGSVNNGNSSLAYAARDYERPTDVVITVIGALENQKYDLRVYQIVEKK
;
A
#
# COMPACT_ATOMS: atom_id res chain seq x y z
N MET A 1 -4.27 21.15 15.19
CA MET A 1 -2.97 21.71 15.63
C MET A 1 -2.05 21.78 14.43
N PRO A 2 -1.36 22.92 14.24
CA PRO A 2 -0.68 23.25 13.00
C PRO A 2 0.53 22.34 12.74
N LEU A 3 0.87 22.16 11.46
CA LEU A 3 2.13 21.56 11.03
C LEU A 3 3.18 22.67 10.98
N ILE A 4 4.29 22.51 11.70
CA ILE A 4 5.37 23.50 11.71
C ILE A 4 6.53 22.94 10.90
N ILE A 5 7.04 23.74 9.95
CA ILE A 5 8.18 23.39 9.11
C ILE A 5 9.32 24.37 9.39
N HIS A 6 10.43 23.85 9.90
CA HIS A 6 11.67 24.58 10.09
C HIS A 6 12.61 24.33 8.92
N PHE A 7 13.09 25.38 8.28
CA PHE A 7 14.05 25.28 7.19
C PHE A 7 15.45 25.22 7.79
N VAL A 8 16.11 24.06 7.73
CA VAL A 8 17.39 23.82 8.40
C VAL A 8 18.57 24.16 7.49
N GLU A 9 18.50 23.75 6.22
CA GLU A 9 19.55 23.97 5.21
C GLU A 9 18.95 24.43 3.87
N GLY A 10 19.77 25.11 3.06
CA GLY A 10 19.39 25.64 1.74
C GLY A 10 18.95 27.10 1.74
N ALA A 11 18.35 27.55 0.65
CA ALA A 11 18.07 28.96 0.39
C ALA A 11 17.15 29.66 1.43
N ARG A 12 16.35 28.88 2.17
CA ARG A 12 15.42 29.38 3.21
C ARG A 12 15.90 29.07 4.63
N ALA A 13 17.16 28.67 4.83
CA ALA A 13 17.66 28.24 6.13
C ALA A 13 17.44 29.29 7.24
N GLY A 14 16.91 28.84 8.38
CA GLY A 14 16.56 29.68 9.53
C GLY A 14 15.09 30.14 9.56
N GLU A 15 14.34 29.97 8.48
CA GLU A 15 12.91 30.29 8.45
C GLU A 15 12.06 29.23 9.16
N THR A 16 10.86 29.62 9.60
CA THR A 16 9.84 28.70 10.11
C THR A 16 8.50 29.05 9.46
N LEU A 17 7.78 28.04 9.00
CA LEU A 17 6.47 28.16 8.40
C LEU A 17 5.48 27.33 9.20
N GLU A 18 4.39 27.96 9.64
CA GLU A 18 3.30 27.32 10.35
C GLU A 18 2.11 27.18 9.39
N LEU A 19 1.62 25.95 9.22
CA LEU A 19 0.52 25.61 8.32
C LEU A 19 -0.68 25.15 9.15
N ASP A 20 -1.87 25.58 8.76
CA ASP A 20 -3.10 25.22 9.47
C ASP A 20 -3.38 23.72 9.38
N SER A 21 -4.06 23.22 10.40
CA SER A 21 -4.30 21.81 10.63
C SER A 21 -5.49 21.24 9.87
N ASP A 22 -6.29 22.09 9.25
CA ASP A 22 -7.40 21.72 8.38
C ASP A 22 -6.96 21.37 6.95
N VAL A 23 -5.68 21.59 6.61
CA VAL A 23 -5.15 21.26 5.29
C VAL A 23 -4.93 19.74 5.16
N ASP A 24 -5.73 19.10 4.31
CA ASP A 24 -5.67 17.66 4.03
C ASP A 24 -4.41 17.25 3.27
N GLN A 25 -3.84 18.15 2.46
CA GLN A 25 -2.64 17.89 1.69
C GLN A 25 -1.78 19.15 1.57
N ILE A 26 -0.49 19.01 1.88
CA ILE A 26 0.52 20.08 1.81
C ILE A 26 1.53 19.72 0.74
N VAL A 27 1.60 20.49 -0.33
CA VAL A 27 2.52 20.28 -1.47
C VAL A 27 3.80 21.11 -1.27
N ILE A 28 4.95 20.46 -1.44
CA ILE A 28 6.28 21.04 -1.26
C ILE A 28 6.97 21.11 -2.62
N GLY A 29 7.47 22.28 -3.03
CA GLY A 29 8.11 22.44 -4.34
C GLY A 29 8.50 23.88 -4.66
N ARG A 30 8.84 24.14 -5.93
CA ARG A 30 9.21 25.49 -6.42
C ARG A 30 8.09 26.25 -7.10
N ASP A 31 7.00 25.59 -7.48
CA ASP A 31 5.89 26.25 -8.18
C ASP A 31 4.98 26.95 -7.17
N ALA A 32 5.14 28.28 -7.06
CA ALA A 32 4.37 29.11 -6.13
C ALA A 32 2.85 29.09 -6.38
N SER A 33 2.40 28.65 -7.55
CA SER A 33 0.97 28.55 -7.86
C SER A 33 0.33 27.23 -7.40
N LYS A 34 1.16 26.24 -7.04
CA LYS A 34 0.72 24.87 -6.73
C LYS A 34 1.23 24.33 -5.40
N CYS A 35 2.27 24.92 -4.84
CA CYS A 35 2.92 24.45 -3.62
C CYS A 35 2.56 25.35 -2.44
N ASP A 36 2.25 24.72 -1.31
CA ASP A 36 2.04 25.39 -0.03
C ASP A 36 3.38 25.76 0.62
N VAL A 37 4.38 24.89 0.44
CA VAL A 37 5.76 25.11 0.91
C VAL A 37 6.65 25.42 -0.30
N VAL A 38 6.79 26.71 -0.58
CA VAL A 38 7.47 27.20 -1.79
C VAL A 38 8.97 27.42 -1.54
N PHE A 39 9.81 26.74 -2.31
CA PHE A 39 11.24 27.04 -2.45
C PHE A 39 11.47 28.02 -3.60
N PRO A 40 12.51 28.87 -3.53
CA PRO A 40 12.74 29.85 -4.56
C PRO A 40 13.16 29.17 -5.88
N PRO A 41 12.88 29.80 -7.04
CA PRO A 41 13.03 29.17 -8.36
C PRO A 41 14.46 28.71 -8.67
N GLU A 42 15.47 29.35 -8.09
CA GLU A 42 16.89 29.02 -8.22
C GLU A 42 17.33 27.72 -7.50
N GLU A 43 16.54 27.20 -6.54
CA GLU A 43 16.85 25.95 -5.83
C GLU A 43 16.49 24.72 -6.69
N THR A 44 17.21 24.54 -7.81
CA THR A 44 16.88 23.57 -8.86
C THR A 44 16.93 22.10 -8.41
N ARG A 45 17.57 21.80 -7.27
CA ARG A 45 17.54 20.49 -6.60
C ARG A 45 16.13 20.12 -6.11
N VAL A 46 15.26 21.12 -5.93
CA VAL A 46 13.85 20.90 -5.60
C VAL A 46 13.02 20.85 -6.89
N GLY A 47 12.20 19.81 -7.10
CA GLY A 47 11.24 19.76 -8.20
C GLY A 47 10.19 20.88 -8.15
N ARG A 48 9.49 21.12 -9.27
CA ARG A 48 8.38 22.09 -9.31
C ARG A 48 7.29 21.74 -8.30
N GLU A 49 6.92 20.47 -8.27
CA GLU A 49 6.11 19.81 -7.24
C GLU A 49 6.96 18.61 -6.76
N HIS A 50 7.67 18.76 -5.63
CA HIS A 50 8.70 17.83 -5.21
C HIS A 50 8.11 16.58 -4.56
N CYS A 51 7.30 16.78 -3.53
CA CYS A 51 6.53 15.78 -2.81
C CYS A 51 5.34 16.46 -2.12
N ALA A 52 4.43 15.68 -1.55
CA ALA A 52 3.37 16.21 -0.69
C ALA A 52 3.29 15.45 0.64
N LEU A 53 2.65 16.08 1.63
CA LEU A 53 2.28 15.49 2.90
C LEU A 53 0.76 15.41 2.94
N ARG A 54 0.20 14.20 2.99
CA ARG A 54 -1.25 13.98 3.08
C ARG A 54 -1.64 13.57 4.49
N ARG A 55 -2.70 14.17 5.01
CA ARG A 55 -3.25 13.85 6.32
C ARG A 55 -4.17 12.63 6.22
N VAL A 56 -3.88 11.58 6.98
CA VAL A 56 -4.66 10.34 7.06
C VAL A 56 -4.86 10.01 8.54
N LEU A 57 -6.12 10.02 8.99
CA LEU A 57 -6.50 9.75 10.38
C LEU A 57 -5.72 10.62 11.40
N GLY A 58 -5.55 11.90 11.08
CA GLY A 58 -4.87 12.87 11.94
C GLY A 58 -3.34 12.83 11.90
N ARG A 59 -2.73 11.95 11.09
CA ARG A 59 -1.27 11.85 10.91
C ARG A 59 -0.88 12.23 9.49
N TYR A 60 0.31 12.79 9.28
CA TYR A 60 0.80 13.11 7.94
C TYR A 60 1.59 11.94 7.36
N ARG A 61 1.42 11.67 6.06
CA ARG A 61 2.14 10.64 5.31
C ARG A 61 2.71 11.25 4.03
N PHE A 62 3.86 10.75 3.59
CA PHE A 62 4.45 11.18 2.32
C PHE A 62 3.61 10.73 1.13
N VAL A 63 3.46 11.61 0.15
CA VAL A 63 3.02 11.31 -1.21
C VAL A 63 4.17 11.68 -2.14
N LEU A 64 4.87 10.68 -2.66
CA LEU A 64 6.04 10.83 -3.50
C LEU A 64 5.63 10.81 -4.97
N ASN A 65 6.21 11.69 -5.78
CA ASN A 65 5.91 11.74 -7.21
C ASN A 65 6.76 10.75 -8.06
N GLY A 66 7.63 9.97 -7.41
CA GLY A 66 8.52 8.98 -8.03
C GLY A 66 9.68 9.56 -8.88
N ARG A 67 9.75 10.87 -9.07
CA ARG A 67 10.75 11.54 -9.93
C ARG A 67 11.82 12.26 -9.14
N ASN A 68 11.45 12.84 -7.99
CA ASN A 68 12.39 13.58 -7.15
C ASN A 68 12.72 12.76 -5.90
N LEU A 69 14.01 12.62 -5.61
CA LEU A 69 14.50 11.91 -4.44
C LEU A 69 14.16 12.70 -3.17
N VAL A 70 13.41 12.10 -2.26
CA VAL A 70 13.21 12.61 -0.91
C VAL A 70 13.98 11.72 0.05
N LEU A 71 14.79 12.28 0.93
CA LEU A 71 15.49 11.53 1.97
C LEU A 71 14.91 11.85 3.35
N VAL A 72 14.57 10.84 4.12
CA VAL A 72 14.16 10.94 5.52
C VAL A 72 15.27 10.35 6.38
N GLY A 73 15.92 11.19 7.20
CA GLY A 73 17.09 10.74 7.98
C GLY A 73 18.25 10.22 7.14
N GLY A 74 18.40 10.73 5.90
CA GLY A 74 19.45 10.31 4.97
C GLY A 74 19.14 9.06 4.14
N GLN A 75 17.97 8.43 4.33
CA GLN A 75 17.53 7.27 3.54
C GLN A 75 16.38 7.66 2.60
N PRO A 76 16.25 7.06 1.40
CA PRO A 76 15.12 7.31 0.51
C PRO A 76 13.78 7.11 1.23
N ALA A 77 12.93 8.12 1.17
CA ALA A 77 11.57 8.04 1.70
C ALA A 77 10.75 7.02 0.91
N ILE A 78 9.80 6.38 1.58
CA ILE A 78 8.85 5.44 0.97
C ILE A 78 7.51 6.16 0.78
N ASP A 79 6.83 5.89 -0.32
CA ASP A 79 5.48 6.42 -0.53
C ASP A 79 4.53 5.91 0.56
N ASP A 80 3.65 6.77 1.05
CA ASP A 80 2.77 6.55 2.21
C ASP A 80 3.51 6.33 3.56
N GLN A 81 4.81 6.63 3.63
CA GLN A 81 5.55 6.63 4.90
C GLN A 81 4.98 7.67 5.86
N GLU A 82 4.67 7.26 7.08
CA GLU A 82 4.21 8.15 8.16
C GLU A 82 5.32 9.13 8.56
N LEU A 83 4.96 10.42 8.60
CA LEU A 83 5.82 11.49 9.06
C LEU A 83 5.73 11.59 10.58
N LEU A 84 6.87 11.45 11.25
CA LEU A 84 6.96 11.51 12.70
C LEU A 84 7.33 12.90 13.17
N ASN A 85 7.13 13.16 14.45
CA ASN A 85 7.48 14.44 15.02
C ASN A 85 8.99 14.68 14.96
N HIS A 86 9.40 15.89 14.57
CA HIS A 86 10.80 16.31 14.35
C HIS A 86 11.54 15.54 13.24
N THR A 87 10.82 15.09 12.20
CA THR A 87 11.45 14.38 11.06
C THR A 87 12.27 15.35 10.21
N ARG A 88 13.57 15.03 9.98
CA ARG A 88 14.42 15.73 9.01
C ARG A 88 14.24 15.15 7.61
N VAL A 89 13.89 16.01 6.66
CA VAL A 89 13.60 15.69 5.27
C VAL A 89 14.52 16.49 4.37
N GLN A 90 15.27 15.81 3.51
CA GLN A 90 16.10 16.43 2.47
C GLN A 90 15.43 16.27 1.11
N LEU A 91 15.35 17.37 0.35
CA LEU A 91 14.64 17.45 -0.92
C LEU A 91 15.63 17.44 -2.09
N GLY A 92 15.92 16.24 -2.61
CA GLY A 92 16.86 16.01 -3.70
C GLY A 92 18.28 15.67 -3.24
N PRO A 93 19.13 15.14 -4.13
CA PRO A 93 20.55 14.93 -3.85
C PRO A 93 21.21 16.26 -3.47
N GLU A 94 21.83 16.30 -2.29
CA GLU A 94 22.42 17.51 -1.71
C GLU A 94 21.46 18.71 -1.62
N GLY A 95 20.14 18.48 -1.66
CA GLY A 95 19.14 19.54 -1.63
C GLY A 95 18.92 20.16 -0.25
N PRO A 96 18.01 21.13 -0.14
CA PRO A 96 17.66 21.74 1.13
C PRO A 96 17.10 20.71 2.12
N VAL A 97 17.33 20.98 3.41
CA VAL A 97 16.85 20.15 4.52
C VAL A 97 15.82 20.93 5.32
N ILE A 98 14.65 20.32 5.52
CA ILE A 98 13.60 20.83 6.41
C ILE A 98 13.41 19.87 7.59
N GLN A 99 13.00 20.41 8.74
CA GLN A 99 12.55 19.64 9.89
C GLN A 99 11.07 19.91 10.10
N ILE A 100 10.27 18.86 10.18
CA ILE A 100 8.82 18.96 10.28
C ILE A 100 8.36 18.52 11.67
N GLU A 101 7.55 19.35 12.31
CA GLU A 101 6.93 19.09 13.60
C GLU A 101 5.41 18.96 13.42
N ALA A 102 4.91 17.77 13.70
CA ALA A 102 3.50 17.43 13.59
C ALA A 102 2.93 17.24 14.99
N SER A 103 2.20 18.23 15.49
CA SER A 103 1.53 18.13 16.80
C SER A 103 0.31 17.21 16.70
N LEU A 104 0.30 16.11 17.45
CA LEU A 104 -0.87 15.23 17.58
C LEU A 104 -2.05 16.00 18.20
N ALA A 105 -3.27 15.76 17.70
CA ALA A 105 -4.47 16.37 18.28
C ALA A 105 -4.64 15.91 19.76
N PRO A 106 -4.94 16.84 20.69
CA PRO A 106 -5.22 16.49 22.08
C PRO A 106 -6.39 15.48 22.14
N GLY A 107 -6.15 14.29 22.68
CA GLY A 107 -7.16 13.23 22.79
C GLY A 107 -6.77 11.88 22.17
N TYR A 108 -5.73 11.84 21.33
CA TYR A 108 -5.13 10.58 20.89
C TYR A 108 -3.93 10.25 21.79
N GLN A 109 -4.15 9.45 22.84
CA GLN A 109 -3.02 8.87 23.58
C GLN A 109 -2.30 7.86 22.68
N ALA A 110 -0.97 7.90 22.69
CA ALA A 110 -0.16 6.84 22.11
C ALA A 110 -0.54 5.52 22.79
N THR A 111 -0.92 4.50 22.01
CA THR A 111 -1.05 3.12 22.51
C THR A 111 0.26 2.72 23.20
N GLU A 112 0.18 2.06 24.36
CA GLU A 112 1.27 1.83 25.34
C GLU A 112 2.62 1.34 24.77
N MET A 113 2.67 0.80 23.55
CA MET A 113 3.93 0.44 22.88
C MET A 113 4.76 1.63 22.34
N GLN A 114 4.31 2.88 22.51
CA GLN A 114 4.97 4.07 21.96
C GLN A 114 5.40 5.12 23.02
N GLN A 115 5.72 4.70 24.25
CA GLN A 115 6.49 5.59 25.13
C GLN A 115 7.95 5.65 24.68
N ALA A 116 8.45 6.87 24.49
CA ALA A 116 9.84 7.15 24.18
C ALA A 116 10.79 6.41 25.13
N ILE A 117 11.77 5.68 24.57
CA ILE A 117 12.89 5.15 25.33
C ILE A 117 13.61 6.35 25.96
N PRO A 118 13.73 6.44 27.30
CA PRO A 118 14.42 7.53 27.95
C PRO A 118 15.88 7.57 27.50
N THR A 119 16.37 8.74 27.12
CA THR A 119 17.80 8.96 26.88
C THR A 119 18.60 8.62 28.15
N LYS A 120 19.82 8.10 27.95
CA LYS A 120 20.75 7.46 28.92
C LYS A 120 21.10 8.24 30.21
N GLY A 121 20.42 9.32 30.56
CA GLY A 121 20.63 10.10 31.79
C GLY A 121 19.59 9.94 32.90
N SER A 122 18.33 9.52 32.60
CA SER A 122 17.26 9.59 33.61
C SER A 122 17.19 8.38 34.56
N VAL A 123 17.52 7.18 34.09
CA VAL A 123 17.41 5.94 34.87
C VAL A 123 18.45 5.86 36.00
N ILE A 124 19.63 6.47 35.82
CA ILE A 124 20.67 6.52 36.87
C ILE A 124 20.31 7.55 37.95
N ALA A 125 19.65 8.66 37.59
CA ALA A 125 19.18 9.65 38.56
C ALA A 125 18.03 9.13 39.43
N GLU A 126 17.13 8.34 38.83
CA GLU A 126 15.94 7.78 39.51
C GLU A 126 16.29 6.59 40.43
N LEU A 127 17.29 5.78 40.05
CA LEU A 127 17.85 4.73 40.90
C LEU A 127 18.66 5.29 42.09
N GLN A 128 19.37 6.40 41.91
CA GLN A 128 20.10 7.07 43.00
C GLN A 128 19.15 7.75 44.01
N GLN A 129 18.02 8.28 43.56
CA GLN A 129 17.01 8.87 44.43
C GLN A 129 16.24 7.82 45.25
N THR A 130 16.04 6.62 44.68
CA THR A 130 15.36 5.51 45.36
C THR A 130 16.26 4.83 46.40
N ALA A 131 17.57 4.74 46.13
CA ALA A 131 18.55 4.15 47.07
C ALA A 131 18.79 5.00 48.34
N GLN A 132 18.55 6.32 48.31
CA GLN A 132 18.71 7.19 49.49
C GLN A 132 17.52 7.17 50.46
N ARG A 133 16.33 6.73 50.03
CA ARG A 133 15.12 6.73 50.89
C ARG A 133 14.94 5.49 51.77
N SER A 134 15.71 4.42 51.58
CA SER A 134 15.52 3.14 52.28
C SER A 134 16.42 2.92 53.52
N ARG A 135 16.99 3.97 54.13
CA ARG A 135 17.96 3.82 55.24
C ARG A 135 17.41 3.95 56.66
N ARG A 136 16.10 3.86 56.91
CA ARG A 136 15.58 3.84 58.29
C ARG A 136 14.47 2.80 58.49
N HIS A 137 14.77 1.85 59.39
CA HIS A 137 13.93 0.84 60.05
C HIS A 137 13.96 -0.60 59.52
N THR A 138 14.83 -1.39 60.16
CA THR A 138 14.62 -2.73 60.76
C THR A 138 13.56 -3.67 60.15
N GLY A 139 13.98 -4.88 59.75
CA GLY A 139 13.14 -6.08 59.86
C GLY A 139 13.20 -7.07 58.68
N ILE A 140 14.32 -7.78 58.52
CA ILE A 140 14.49 -8.87 57.53
C ILE A 140 13.56 -10.08 57.78
N THR A 141 12.86 -10.14 58.92
CA THR A 141 12.03 -11.30 59.29
C THR A 141 10.62 -11.31 58.68
N THR A 142 10.09 -10.18 58.21
CA THR A 142 8.70 -10.11 57.69
C THR A 142 8.60 -10.43 56.19
N ALA A 143 9.66 -10.16 55.42
CA ALA A 143 9.67 -10.39 53.98
C ALA A 143 9.65 -11.88 53.59
N VAL A 144 10.28 -12.74 54.40
CA VAL A 144 10.36 -14.18 54.14
C VAL A 144 9.01 -14.87 54.36
N ILE A 145 8.23 -14.43 55.35
CA ILE A 145 6.90 -15.02 55.64
C ILE A 145 5.88 -14.65 54.54
N VAL A 146 5.96 -13.42 54.02
CA VAL A 146 5.10 -12.99 52.89
C VAL A 146 5.48 -13.72 51.60
N LEU A 147 6.77 -13.93 51.33
CA LEU A 147 7.23 -14.70 50.16
C LEU A 147 6.81 -16.19 50.24
N LEU A 148 6.86 -16.81 51.41
CA LEU A 148 6.43 -18.20 51.59
C LEU A 148 4.91 -18.36 51.49
N ALA A 149 4.13 -17.40 52.01
CA ALA A 149 2.68 -17.40 51.86
C ALA A 149 2.25 -17.19 50.40
N LEU A 150 2.93 -16.31 49.65
CA LEU A 150 2.69 -16.11 48.22
C LEU A 150 3.11 -17.32 47.37
N ALA A 151 4.20 -17.99 47.73
CA ALA A 151 4.62 -19.24 47.06
C ALA A 151 3.63 -20.39 47.32
N ALA A 152 3.10 -20.51 48.54
CA ALA A 152 2.08 -21.51 48.88
C ALA A 152 0.73 -21.23 48.19
N ILE A 153 0.33 -19.96 48.10
CA ILE A 153 -0.86 -19.53 47.34
C ILE A 153 -0.64 -19.76 45.83
N GLY A 154 0.57 -19.50 45.32
CA GLY A 154 0.94 -19.81 43.93
C GLY A 154 0.90 -21.31 43.60
N LEU A 155 1.38 -22.17 44.52
CA LEU A 155 1.32 -23.63 44.40
C LEU A 155 -0.11 -24.17 44.54
N TRP A 156 -0.93 -23.57 45.40
CA TRP A 156 -2.35 -23.92 45.54
C TRP A 156 -3.18 -23.47 44.32
N ILE A 157 -2.93 -22.28 43.77
CA ILE A 157 -3.56 -21.80 42.53
C ILE A 157 -3.09 -22.61 41.32
N SER A 158 -1.82 -23.01 41.27
CA SER A 158 -1.27 -23.89 40.22
C SER A 158 -1.88 -25.29 40.27
N SER A 159 -1.98 -25.90 41.45
CA SER A 159 -2.61 -27.24 41.61
C SER A 159 -4.13 -27.22 41.44
N ALA A 160 -4.82 -26.15 41.82
CA ALA A 160 -6.26 -25.98 41.58
C ALA A 160 -6.61 -25.74 40.10
N ARG A 161 -5.69 -25.14 39.31
CA ARG A 161 -5.86 -24.97 37.86
C ARG A 161 -5.71 -26.27 37.06
N HIS A 162 -4.86 -27.21 37.51
CA HIS A 162 -4.70 -28.51 36.84
C HIS A 162 -5.92 -29.44 36.98
N GLY A 163 -6.77 -29.25 38.00
CA GLY A 163 -7.98 -30.06 38.18
C GLY A 163 -9.12 -29.72 37.20
N ALA A 164 -9.24 -28.44 36.82
CA ALA A 164 -10.26 -27.97 35.89
C ALA A 164 -9.89 -28.26 34.43
N GLU A 165 -8.61 -28.20 34.07
CA GLU A 165 -8.14 -28.52 32.73
C GLU A 165 -8.25 -30.01 32.40
N VAL A 166 -8.15 -30.92 33.38
CA VAL A 166 -8.27 -32.38 33.12
C VAL A 166 -9.71 -32.81 32.85
N GLU A 167 -10.71 -32.19 33.48
CA GLU A 167 -12.13 -32.41 33.18
C GLU A 167 -12.52 -31.80 31.82
N GLU A 168 -12.02 -30.60 31.49
CA GLU A 168 -12.20 -30.00 30.16
C GLU A 168 -11.48 -30.81 29.07
N MET A 169 -10.29 -31.35 29.35
CA MET A 169 -9.56 -32.23 28.46
C MET A 169 -10.30 -33.56 28.26
N ARG A 170 -10.94 -34.13 29.29
CA ARG A 170 -11.79 -35.32 29.17
C ARG A 170 -13.05 -35.05 28.34
N ALA A 171 -13.68 -33.88 28.49
CA ALA A 171 -14.80 -33.47 27.66
C ALA A 171 -14.36 -33.25 26.19
N ARG A 172 -13.16 -32.72 25.95
CA ARG A 172 -12.56 -32.63 24.60
C ARG A 172 -12.15 -33.99 24.02
N ILE A 173 -11.76 -34.95 24.86
CA ILE A 173 -11.50 -36.35 24.46
C ILE A 173 -12.79 -37.09 24.09
N GLN A 174 -13.94 -36.76 24.66
CA GLN A 174 -15.23 -37.27 24.17
C GLN A 174 -15.62 -36.69 22.80
N LEU A 175 -15.23 -35.44 22.52
CA LEU A 175 -15.40 -34.81 21.21
C LEU A 175 -14.49 -35.42 20.13
N LEU A 176 -13.32 -35.95 20.53
CA LEU A 176 -12.46 -36.76 19.68
C LEU A 176 -13.15 -38.04 19.22
N ASP A 177 -14.10 -38.59 19.99
CA ASP A 177 -14.80 -39.83 19.64
C ASP A 177 -15.84 -39.64 18.51
N GLU A 178 -16.32 -38.40 18.32
CA GLU A 178 -17.23 -37.98 17.24
C GLU A 178 -16.52 -37.58 15.93
N LEU A 179 -15.19 -37.48 15.93
CA LEU A 179 -14.42 -37.22 14.71
C LEU A 179 -14.47 -38.42 13.76
N SER A 180 -14.45 -38.14 12.45
CA SER A 180 -14.27 -39.19 11.45
C SER A 180 -12.92 -39.89 11.64
N ASP A 181 -12.78 -41.13 11.16
CA ASP A 181 -11.52 -41.87 11.26
C ASP A 181 -10.34 -41.11 10.61
N GLU A 182 -10.59 -40.32 9.56
CA GLU A 182 -9.59 -39.45 8.93
C GLU A 182 -9.13 -38.31 9.86
N GLN A 183 -10.05 -37.69 10.59
CA GLN A 183 -9.73 -36.64 11.54
C GLN A 183 -9.00 -37.20 12.78
N LYS A 184 -9.39 -38.38 13.27
CA LYS A 184 -8.68 -39.10 14.34
C LYS A 184 -7.24 -39.42 13.93
N ALA A 185 -7.03 -39.91 12.70
CA ALA A 185 -5.70 -40.18 12.17
C ALA A 185 -4.84 -38.91 12.06
N ALA A 186 -5.42 -37.80 11.60
CA ALA A 186 -4.72 -36.52 11.52
C ALA A 186 -4.31 -35.99 12.91
N VAL A 187 -5.19 -36.10 13.91
CA VAL A 187 -4.88 -35.69 15.29
C VAL A 187 -3.82 -36.61 15.91
N GLN A 188 -3.91 -37.92 15.69
CA GLN A 188 -2.90 -38.88 16.17
C GLN A 188 -1.53 -38.63 15.53
N ASP A 189 -1.47 -38.30 14.25
CA ASP A 189 -0.22 -37.90 13.57
C ASP A 189 0.38 -36.64 14.21
N VAL A 190 -0.44 -35.63 14.54
CA VAL A 190 0.02 -34.42 15.25
C VAL A 190 0.52 -34.74 16.66
N VAL A 191 -0.19 -35.57 17.43
CA VAL A 191 0.23 -35.95 18.79
C VAL A 191 1.51 -36.78 18.76
N ALA A 192 1.62 -37.76 17.86
CA ALA A 192 2.82 -38.59 17.71
C ALA A 192 4.06 -37.78 17.30
N LYS A 193 3.87 -36.69 16.54
CA LYS A 193 4.94 -35.71 16.24
C LYS A 193 5.31 -34.84 17.43
N TYR A 194 4.38 -34.56 18.34
CA TYR A 194 4.62 -33.71 19.52
C TYR A 194 5.24 -34.50 20.70
N GLU A 195 4.99 -35.80 20.78
CA GLU A 195 5.48 -36.69 21.84
C GLU A 195 6.88 -37.28 21.56
N GLN A 196 7.72 -36.62 20.76
CA GLN A 196 9.12 -37.04 20.57
C GLN A 196 10.09 -36.18 21.40
N PRO A 197 10.23 -36.42 22.71
CA PRO A 197 11.18 -35.68 23.57
C PRO A 197 12.63 -35.81 23.09
N ASP A 198 12.94 -36.84 22.31
CA ASP A 198 14.26 -37.05 21.71
C ASP A 198 14.60 -35.99 20.66
N ASP A 199 13.63 -35.42 19.94
CA ASP A 199 13.89 -34.44 18.87
C ASP A 199 14.43 -33.11 19.44
N ASP A 200 13.93 -32.67 20.58
CA ASP A 200 14.41 -31.45 21.26
C ASP A 200 15.86 -31.61 21.74
N GLU A 201 16.19 -32.76 22.34
CA GLU A 201 17.55 -33.03 22.82
C GLU A 201 18.51 -33.16 21.64
N GLN A 202 18.11 -33.89 20.60
CA GLN A 202 18.90 -34.06 19.38
C GLN A 202 19.13 -32.73 18.65
N LEU A 203 18.10 -31.90 18.49
CA LEU A 203 18.25 -30.58 17.89
C LEU A 203 19.18 -29.70 18.72
N ASN A 204 19.02 -29.66 20.05
CA ASN A 204 19.91 -28.87 20.91
C ASN A 204 21.37 -29.36 20.83
N ALA A 205 21.60 -30.66 20.71
CA ALA A 205 22.93 -31.22 20.48
C ALA A 205 23.49 -30.79 19.11
N ALA A 206 22.67 -30.84 18.05
CA ALA A 206 23.03 -30.40 16.71
C ALA A 206 23.38 -28.91 16.66
N LEU A 207 22.58 -28.04 17.28
CA LEU A 207 22.84 -26.60 17.35
C LEU A 207 24.17 -26.30 18.07
N ARG A 208 24.44 -26.94 19.21
CA ARG A 208 25.73 -26.80 19.92
C ARG A 208 26.92 -27.25 19.07
N ALA A 209 26.77 -28.35 18.33
CA ALA A 209 27.82 -28.82 17.43
C ALA A 209 28.07 -27.81 16.29
N ALA A 210 27.01 -27.20 15.77
CA ALA A 210 27.09 -26.26 14.65
C ALA A 210 27.73 -24.91 14.99
N GLU A 211 27.72 -24.47 16.26
CA GLU A 211 28.32 -23.18 16.69
C GLU A 211 29.75 -22.96 16.20
N ARG A 212 30.54 -24.03 16.09
CA ARG A 212 31.94 -23.93 15.63
C ARG A 212 32.06 -23.67 14.14
N SER A 213 31.05 -24.05 13.37
CA SER A 213 31.02 -23.96 11.91
C SER A 213 30.32 -22.70 11.41
N VAL A 214 29.95 -21.78 12.30
CA VAL A 214 29.21 -20.55 11.98
C VAL A 214 30.07 -19.30 12.22
N TYR A 215 30.10 -18.43 11.21
CA TYR A 215 30.98 -17.27 11.11
C TYR A 215 30.17 -15.99 10.92
N LEU A 216 30.60 -14.92 11.58
CA LEU A 216 30.13 -13.57 11.37
C LEU A 216 30.76 -13.04 10.07
N ILE A 217 29.93 -12.54 9.15
CA ILE A 217 30.40 -11.84 7.97
C ILE A 217 30.38 -10.34 8.23
N ALA A 218 31.51 -9.69 7.97
CA ALA A 218 31.66 -8.25 8.15
C ALA A 218 32.51 -7.62 7.04
N VAL A 219 32.32 -6.33 6.81
CA VAL A 219 33.25 -5.49 6.04
C VAL A 219 34.16 -4.77 7.01
N GLN A 220 35.45 -4.81 6.75
CA GLN A 220 36.49 -4.12 7.51
C GLN A 220 37.19 -3.12 6.59
N ASN A 221 37.37 -1.88 7.06
CA ASN A 221 38.16 -0.87 6.35
C ASN A 221 39.61 -0.81 6.88
N GLU A 222 40.50 -0.11 6.16
CA GLU A 222 41.92 0.03 6.54
C GLU A 222 42.15 0.62 7.94
N ARG A 223 41.20 1.43 8.44
CA ARG A 223 41.28 2.05 9.77
C ARG A 223 40.78 1.12 10.88
N GLY A 224 40.43 -0.12 10.56
CA GLY A 224 39.91 -1.12 11.50
C GLY A 224 38.44 -0.91 11.88
N GLY A 225 37.73 -0.01 11.20
CA GLY A 225 36.28 0.15 11.31
C GLY A 225 35.57 -1.04 10.68
N GLU A 226 34.52 -1.51 11.33
CA GLU A 226 33.81 -2.73 10.95
C GLU A 226 32.31 -2.51 10.87
N ALA A 227 31.71 -3.04 9.80
CA ALA A 227 30.28 -3.12 9.61
C ALA A 227 29.90 -4.59 9.45
N ALA A 228 29.11 -5.09 10.40
CA ALA A 228 28.65 -6.45 10.38
C ALA A 228 27.48 -6.61 9.41
N LEU A 229 27.53 -7.64 8.56
CA LEU A 229 26.57 -7.83 7.46
C LEU A 229 25.58 -8.96 7.75
N GLY A 230 26.08 -10.10 8.23
CA GLY A 230 25.27 -11.31 8.34
C GLY A 230 26.05 -12.48 8.90
N THR A 231 25.51 -13.67 8.68
CA THR A 231 26.06 -14.95 9.11
C THR A 231 26.41 -15.82 7.90
N ALA A 232 27.46 -16.62 8.00
CA ALA A 232 27.78 -17.68 7.05
C ALA A 232 28.20 -18.94 7.81
N TRP A 233 28.27 -20.08 7.13
CA TRP A 233 28.64 -21.34 7.76
C TRP A 233 29.37 -22.27 6.80
N VAL A 234 30.23 -23.15 7.34
CA VAL A 234 31.06 -24.04 6.53
C VAL A 234 30.21 -25.10 5.85
N CYS A 235 30.19 -25.10 4.51
CA CYS A 235 29.51 -26.13 3.70
C CYS A 235 30.50 -27.06 2.97
N ASP A 236 31.75 -26.65 2.81
CA ASP A 236 32.87 -27.49 2.37
C ASP A 236 34.16 -27.00 3.05
N SER A 237 34.61 -27.74 4.07
CA SER A 237 35.82 -27.39 4.83
C SER A 237 37.09 -27.54 4.00
N ASP A 238 37.14 -28.55 3.13
CA ASP A 238 38.35 -28.91 2.38
C ASP A 238 38.63 -27.86 1.29
N SER A 239 37.57 -27.33 0.69
CA SER A 239 37.66 -26.28 -0.34
C SER A 239 37.51 -24.86 0.21
N GLY A 240 37.33 -24.68 1.52
CA GLY A 240 37.24 -23.35 2.12
C GLY A 240 35.97 -22.58 1.80
N ILE A 241 34.84 -23.27 1.69
CA ILE A 241 33.58 -22.69 1.23
C ILE A 241 32.63 -22.50 2.40
N LEU A 242 32.12 -21.27 2.51
CA LEU A 242 31.02 -20.92 3.41
C LEU A 242 29.74 -20.67 2.59
N ALA A 243 28.59 -21.06 3.10
CA ALA A 243 27.28 -20.68 2.56
C ALA A 243 26.69 -19.50 3.34
N THR A 244 25.96 -18.62 2.66
CA THR A 244 25.29 -17.44 3.21
C THR A 244 24.13 -17.00 2.31
N ASN A 245 23.48 -15.86 2.60
CA ASN A 245 22.51 -15.25 1.69
C ASN A 245 23.20 -14.51 0.53
N ALA A 246 22.51 -14.44 -0.61
CA ALA A 246 22.97 -13.66 -1.75
C ALA A 246 23.09 -12.17 -1.44
N HIS A 247 22.14 -11.59 -0.70
CA HIS A 247 22.23 -10.17 -0.32
C HIS A 247 23.42 -9.86 0.62
N VAL A 248 23.86 -10.82 1.43
CA VAL A 248 25.07 -10.66 2.26
C VAL A 248 26.32 -10.70 1.36
N ALA A 249 26.39 -11.68 0.45
CA ALA A 249 27.50 -11.83 -0.48
C ALA A 249 27.59 -10.69 -1.51
N GLU A 250 26.47 -10.06 -1.87
CA GLU A 250 26.41 -8.95 -2.82
C GLU A 250 27.27 -7.75 -2.40
N HIS A 251 27.41 -7.51 -1.09
CA HIS A 251 28.31 -6.48 -0.56
C HIS A 251 29.77 -6.66 -0.99
N PHE A 252 30.21 -7.88 -1.31
CA PHE A 252 31.55 -8.15 -1.81
C PHE A 252 31.81 -7.40 -3.13
N ASN A 253 30.80 -7.30 -3.99
CA ASN A 253 30.91 -6.62 -5.28
C ASN A 253 30.80 -5.09 -5.15
N SER A 254 30.61 -4.57 -3.93
CA SER A 254 30.44 -3.15 -3.63
C SER A 254 31.45 -2.66 -2.59
N LEU A 255 32.55 -3.40 -2.39
CA LEU A 255 33.64 -2.97 -1.52
C LEU A 255 34.39 -1.80 -2.16
N ASP A 256 34.61 -0.74 -1.38
CA ASP A 256 35.48 0.36 -1.77
C ASP A 256 36.96 -0.03 -1.70
N ASP A 257 37.83 0.76 -2.33
CA ASP A 257 39.29 0.62 -2.19
C ASP A 257 39.70 0.63 -0.71
N GLY A 258 40.49 -0.38 -0.30
CA GLY A 258 40.94 -0.55 1.09
C GLY A 258 39.91 -1.22 2.02
N GLN A 259 38.73 -1.59 1.52
CA GLN A 259 37.81 -2.46 2.25
C GLN A 259 38.04 -3.93 1.92
N ARG A 260 37.76 -4.79 2.88
CA ARG A 260 37.73 -6.25 2.69
C ARG A 260 36.56 -6.88 3.42
N MET A 261 36.02 -7.93 2.83
CA MET A 261 35.04 -8.78 3.49
C MET A 261 35.78 -9.88 4.28
N ILE A 262 35.36 -10.10 5.52
CA ILE A 262 35.95 -11.09 6.42
C ILE A 262 34.88 -12.03 6.99
N ALA A 263 35.29 -13.27 7.26
CA ALA A 263 34.54 -14.24 8.05
C ALA A 263 35.23 -14.40 9.41
N ARG A 264 34.49 -14.20 10.51
CA ARG A 264 35.02 -14.26 11.88
C ARG A 264 34.28 -15.32 12.71
N ASN A 265 35.02 -16.25 13.32
CA ASN A 265 34.42 -17.25 14.20
C ASN A 265 34.27 -16.75 15.64
N SER A 266 33.73 -17.60 16.52
CA SER A 266 33.50 -17.25 17.92
C SER A 266 34.76 -17.09 18.79
N ALA A 267 35.91 -17.58 18.30
CA ALA A 267 37.21 -17.35 18.91
C ALA A 267 37.87 -16.03 18.46
N GLY A 268 37.24 -15.28 17.54
CA GLY A 268 37.80 -14.06 16.96
C GLY A 268 38.83 -14.31 15.86
N HIS A 269 38.98 -15.56 15.38
CA HIS A 269 39.80 -15.84 14.20
C HIS A 269 39.10 -15.29 12.96
N GLU A 270 39.83 -14.50 12.19
CA GLU A 270 39.37 -13.81 10.99
C GLU A 270 40.05 -14.41 9.75
N VAL A 271 39.24 -14.71 8.74
CA VAL A 271 39.72 -15.14 7.43
C VAL A 271 39.10 -14.24 6.35
N ALA A 272 39.90 -13.77 5.41
CA ALA A 272 39.42 -12.94 4.31
C ALA A 272 38.58 -13.77 3.33
N VAL A 273 37.50 -13.16 2.83
CA VAL A 273 36.74 -13.69 1.70
C VAL A 273 37.45 -13.26 0.42
N ASN A 274 37.78 -14.22 -0.44
CA ASN A 274 38.49 -14.00 -1.70
C ASN A 274 37.54 -13.88 -2.90
N SER A 275 36.45 -14.66 -2.90
CA SER A 275 35.44 -14.56 -3.98
C SER A 275 34.08 -15.01 -3.50
N VAL A 276 33.05 -14.64 -4.27
CA VAL A 276 31.66 -15.01 -4.03
C VAL A 276 31.03 -15.61 -5.28
N ALA A 277 30.13 -16.57 -5.11
CA ALA A 277 29.23 -17.03 -6.16
C ALA A 277 27.78 -16.90 -5.68
N ILE A 278 27.05 -15.99 -6.32
CA ILE A 278 25.64 -15.71 -6.02
C ILE A 278 24.75 -16.59 -6.89
N HIS A 279 23.72 -17.19 -6.29
CA HIS A 279 22.76 -18.01 -7.03
C HIS A 279 22.06 -17.18 -8.12
N PRO A 280 22.02 -17.62 -9.40
CA PRO A 280 21.47 -16.84 -10.51
C PRO A 280 19.98 -16.52 -10.35
N GLY A 281 19.26 -17.33 -9.56
CA GLY A 281 17.88 -17.10 -9.20
C GLY A 281 17.61 -15.82 -8.41
N TYR A 282 18.59 -15.30 -7.65
CA TYR A 282 18.44 -14.12 -6.79
C TYR A 282 17.97 -12.88 -7.57
N ARG A 283 18.72 -12.54 -8.63
CA ARG A 283 18.38 -11.41 -9.51
C ARG A 283 17.22 -11.75 -10.44
N ALA A 284 17.16 -12.98 -10.95
CA ALA A 284 16.10 -13.41 -11.85
C ALA A 284 14.70 -13.30 -11.20
N PHE A 285 14.56 -13.72 -9.94
CA PHE A 285 13.30 -13.59 -9.20
C PHE A 285 12.93 -12.13 -8.96
N SER A 286 13.88 -11.31 -8.51
CA SER A 286 13.66 -9.89 -8.24
C SER A 286 13.23 -9.12 -9.48
N ASN A 287 13.86 -9.42 -10.63
CA ASN A 287 13.49 -8.87 -11.93
C ASN A 287 12.08 -9.30 -12.33
N LEU A 288 11.76 -10.60 -12.21
CA LEU A 288 10.42 -11.12 -12.51
C LEU A 288 9.35 -10.46 -11.63
N TRP A 289 9.58 -10.35 -10.32
CA TRP A 289 8.63 -9.72 -9.40
C TRP A 289 8.41 -8.24 -9.72
N THR A 290 9.49 -7.51 -10.03
CA THR A 290 9.45 -6.09 -10.38
C THR A 290 8.73 -5.88 -11.72
N GLU A 291 9.02 -6.73 -12.71
CA GLU A 291 8.40 -6.66 -14.02
C GLU A 291 6.91 -7.04 -13.96
N TYR A 292 6.57 -8.12 -13.25
CA TYR A 292 5.19 -8.56 -13.13
C TYR A 292 4.36 -7.62 -12.25
N ALA A 293 4.98 -7.06 -11.20
CA ALA A 293 4.38 -6.19 -10.20
C ALA A 293 3.05 -6.76 -9.66
N PRO A 294 3.04 -7.93 -9.00
CA PRO A 294 1.81 -8.64 -8.68
C PRO A 294 0.86 -7.80 -7.82
N GLY A 295 -0.43 -7.86 -8.16
CA GLY A 295 -1.51 -7.19 -7.46
C GLY A 295 -2.68 -8.11 -7.21
N ALA A 296 -3.53 -7.73 -6.26
CA ALA A 296 -4.82 -8.34 -6.01
C ALA A 296 -5.92 -7.29 -6.07
N ARG A 297 -7.02 -7.60 -6.75
CA ARG A 297 -8.22 -6.76 -6.75
C ARG A 297 -8.91 -6.83 -5.38
N THR A 298 -9.08 -5.68 -4.74
CA THR A 298 -9.75 -5.58 -3.41
C THR A 298 -11.16 -5.00 -3.50
N GLY A 299 -11.58 -4.61 -4.70
CA GLY A 299 -12.88 -4.00 -4.98
C GLY A 299 -12.98 -3.59 -6.45
N PRO A 300 -14.12 -3.03 -6.90
CA PRO A 300 -14.34 -2.68 -8.31
C PRO A 300 -13.28 -1.71 -8.88
N ASN A 301 -12.85 -0.75 -8.04
CA ASN A 301 -11.91 0.33 -8.38
C ASN A 301 -10.71 0.36 -7.41
N SER A 302 -10.37 -0.77 -6.79
CA SER A 302 -9.25 -0.82 -5.85
C SER A 302 -8.42 -2.06 -6.07
N PHE A 303 -7.11 -1.87 -6.12
CA PHE A 303 -6.14 -2.94 -6.15
C PHE A 303 -5.13 -2.74 -5.01
N LYS A 304 -4.57 -3.85 -4.55
CA LYS A 304 -3.51 -3.86 -3.56
C LYS A 304 -2.29 -4.53 -4.17
N ALA A 305 -1.18 -3.81 -4.23
CA ALA A 305 0.10 -4.39 -4.59
C ALA A 305 0.48 -5.47 -3.55
N ILE A 306 0.90 -6.64 -4.04
CA ILE A 306 1.38 -7.72 -3.19
C ILE A 306 2.86 -7.50 -2.93
N LYS A 307 3.24 -7.54 -1.64
CA LYS A 307 4.65 -7.46 -1.24
C LYS A 307 5.27 -8.86 -1.34
N ALA A 308 6.46 -8.95 -1.91
CA ALA A 308 7.22 -10.20 -1.91
C ALA A 308 7.54 -10.61 -0.47
N PRO A 309 7.57 -11.92 -0.14
CA PRO A 309 8.05 -12.40 1.15
C PRO A 309 9.57 -12.16 1.35
N GLY A 310 10.27 -11.78 0.27
CA GLY A 310 11.69 -11.48 0.23
C GLY A 310 12.26 -11.81 -1.15
N PRO A 311 13.58 -11.65 -1.36
CA PRO A 311 14.24 -12.16 -2.56
C PRO A 311 14.14 -13.70 -2.63
N GLY A 312 13.79 -14.22 -3.82
CA GLY A 312 13.77 -15.66 -4.10
C GLY A 312 15.16 -16.15 -4.47
N ALA A 313 15.49 -17.37 -4.05
CA ALA A 313 16.82 -17.96 -4.19
C ALA A 313 17.96 -17.07 -3.67
N ASP A 314 17.72 -16.45 -2.52
CA ASP A 314 18.67 -15.59 -1.79
C ASP A 314 19.77 -16.40 -1.10
N VAL A 315 20.61 -17.04 -1.91
CA VAL A 315 21.67 -17.95 -1.49
C VAL A 315 22.96 -17.65 -2.24
N ALA A 316 24.08 -17.72 -1.55
CA ALA A 316 25.41 -17.60 -2.13
C ALA A 316 26.42 -18.48 -1.39
N ILE A 317 27.57 -18.71 -2.04
CA ILE A 317 28.76 -19.26 -1.40
C ILE A 317 29.90 -18.25 -1.41
N LEU A 318 30.70 -18.26 -0.36
CA LEU A 318 31.92 -17.47 -0.16
C LEU A 318 33.11 -18.42 -0.20
N ARG A 319 34.19 -18.04 -0.89
CA ARG A 319 35.46 -18.77 -0.88
C ARG A 319 36.48 -17.99 -0.06
N LEU A 320 37.07 -18.64 0.93
CA LEU A 320 38.05 -18.03 1.82
C LEU A 320 39.47 -18.08 1.24
N GLU A 321 40.33 -17.17 1.68
CA GLU A 321 41.74 -17.12 1.25
C GLU A 321 42.58 -18.26 1.86
N ALA A 322 42.28 -18.70 3.08
CA ALA A 322 42.98 -19.76 3.79
C ALA A 322 41.98 -20.75 4.45
N THR A 323 42.33 -22.04 4.48
CA THR A 323 41.43 -23.13 4.89
C THR A 323 41.92 -23.95 6.08
N ASP A 324 43.17 -23.76 6.51
CA ASP A 324 43.89 -24.69 7.40
C ASP A 324 43.27 -24.86 8.81
N ASP A 325 42.30 -24.01 9.19
CA ASP A 325 41.66 -23.99 10.52
C ASP A 325 40.13 -23.86 10.47
N LEU A 326 39.48 -24.29 9.38
CA LEU A 326 38.01 -24.29 9.33
C LEU A 326 37.42 -25.41 10.19
N ALA A 327 36.31 -25.10 10.84
CA ALA A 327 35.50 -26.13 11.49
C ALA A 327 34.90 -27.09 10.45
N PRO A 328 34.45 -28.29 10.87
CA PRO A 328 33.85 -29.26 9.95
C PRO A 328 32.64 -28.67 9.20
N ALA A 329 32.47 -29.06 7.94
CA ALA A 329 31.30 -28.71 7.17
C ALA A 329 30.02 -29.23 7.83
N LEU A 330 28.96 -28.40 7.83
CA LEU A 330 27.64 -28.85 8.26
C LEU A 330 27.02 -29.73 7.17
N PRO A 331 26.43 -30.88 7.52
CA PRO A 331 25.85 -31.78 6.53
C PRO A 331 24.61 -31.16 5.90
N LEU A 332 24.53 -31.16 4.57
CA LEU A 332 23.36 -30.66 3.84
C LEU A 332 22.30 -31.75 3.77
N ALA A 333 21.04 -31.38 4.02
CA ALA A 333 19.92 -32.31 3.88
C ALA A 333 19.77 -32.80 2.43
N SER A 334 19.69 -34.11 2.25
CA SER A 334 19.40 -34.70 0.94
C SER A 334 18.00 -34.33 0.44
N LEU A 335 17.73 -34.45 -0.86
CA LEU A 335 16.37 -34.28 -1.40
C LEU A 335 15.33 -35.20 -0.73
N ALA A 336 15.74 -36.40 -0.31
CA ALA A 336 14.88 -37.32 0.42
C ALA A 336 14.60 -36.85 1.85
N SER A 337 15.57 -36.22 2.51
CA SER A 337 15.41 -35.58 3.82
C SER A 337 14.54 -34.32 3.72
N LEU A 338 14.77 -33.46 2.72
CA LEU A 338 14.01 -32.23 2.50
C LEU A 338 12.52 -32.49 2.23
N LYS A 339 12.16 -33.61 1.58
CA LYS A 339 10.76 -34.03 1.43
C LYS A 339 10.05 -34.32 2.75
N LYS A 340 10.79 -34.56 3.83
CA LYS A 340 10.26 -34.79 5.18
C LYS A 340 10.19 -33.49 6.00
N VAL A 341 10.75 -32.39 5.49
CA VAL A 341 10.65 -31.07 6.13
C VAL A 341 9.29 -30.49 5.77
N ASP A 342 8.36 -30.61 6.70
CA ASP A 342 6.98 -30.14 6.57
C ASP A 342 6.52 -29.43 7.86
N ARG A 343 5.25 -29.03 7.91
CA ARG A 343 4.62 -28.41 9.08
C ARG A 343 4.94 -29.19 10.36
N LEU A 344 5.25 -28.45 11.43
CA LEU A 344 5.63 -28.98 12.74
C LEU A 344 6.99 -29.69 12.80
N THR A 345 7.79 -29.68 11.72
CA THR A 345 9.19 -30.12 11.82
C THR A 345 9.93 -29.16 12.75
N MET A 346 10.55 -29.69 13.80
CA MET A 346 11.40 -28.89 14.67
C MET A 346 12.68 -28.52 13.94
N VAL A 347 13.02 -27.24 13.97
CA VAL A 347 14.23 -26.69 13.38
C VAL A 347 14.84 -25.67 14.32
N GLY A 348 16.13 -25.41 14.15
CA GLY A 348 16.81 -24.31 14.82
C GLY A 348 17.80 -23.62 13.90
N TYR A 349 18.30 -22.47 14.31
CA TYR A 349 19.43 -21.85 13.65
C TYR A 349 20.49 -21.44 14.66
N VAL A 350 21.72 -21.31 14.17
CA VAL A 350 22.86 -20.76 14.90
C VAL A 350 23.42 -19.61 14.11
N GLY A 351 23.53 -18.42 14.70
CA GLY A 351 23.97 -17.23 13.96
C GLY A 351 24.25 -16.00 14.80
N TYR A 352 24.48 -14.87 14.16
CA TYR A 352 24.85 -13.62 14.82
C TYR A 352 23.76 -12.55 14.64
N PRO A 353 22.60 -12.66 15.30
CA PRO A 353 21.66 -11.55 15.33
C PRO A 353 22.33 -10.36 16.01
N MET A 354 22.17 -9.17 15.44
CA MET A 354 22.83 -7.93 15.90
C MET A 354 21.88 -6.74 15.95
N GLU A 355 20.84 -6.73 15.10
CA GLU A 355 19.84 -5.67 15.09
C GLU A 355 19.03 -5.66 16.40
N GLY A 356 18.94 -4.50 17.06
CA GLY A 356 18.14 -4.33 18.26
C GLY A 356 18.72 -4.96 19.54
N ILE A 357 19.94 -5.51 19.50
CA ILE A 357 20.58 -6.13 20.67
C ILE A 357 21.55 -5.14 21.35
N SER A 358 21.41 -5.03 22.67
CA SER A 358 22.38 -4.28 23.49
C SER A 358 23.64 -5.13 23.70
N LEU A 359 24.83 -4.54 23.47
CA LEU A 359 26.16 -5.14 23.67
C LEU A 359 26.55 -6.25 22.67
N VAL A 360 26.76 -5.88 21.40
CA VAL A 360 27.39 -6.76 20.39
C VAL A 360 28.92 -6.60 20.44
N ASN A 361 29.65 -7.67 20.77
CA ASN A 361 31.11 -7.69 20.67
C ASN A 361 31.54 -8.20 19.29
N LEU A 362 31.83 -7.30 18.37
CA LEU A 362 32.24 -7.70 17.01
C LEU A 362 33.60 -8.40 16.98
N LYS A 363 34.53 -8.10 17.90
CA LYS A 363 35.89 -8.66 17.90
C LYS A 363 35.97 -10.10 18.39
N ALA A 364 35.07 -10.47 19.31
CA ALA A 364 34.92 -11.84 19.80
C ALA A 364 33.42 -12.17 19.85
N PRO A 365 32.77 -12.30 18.69
CA PRO A 365 31.33 -12.47 18.63
C PRO A 365 30.97 -13.86 19.15
N ARG A 366 29.77 -14.00 19.73
CA ARG A 366 29.23 -15.32 20.10
C ARG A 366 27.96 -15.57 19.32
N PRO A 367 27.84 -16.71 18.63
CA PRO A 367 26.61 -17.04 17.96
C PRO A 367 25.52 -17.30 19.00
N VAL A 368 24.28 -17.09 18.61
CA VAL A 368 23.08 -17.39 19.39
C VAL A 368 22.31 -18.48 18.66
N SER A 369 21.74 -19.39 19.44
CA SER A 369 20.95 -20.51 18.96
C SER A 369 19.47 -20.28 19.29
N HIS A 370 18.60 -20.52 18.32
CA HIS A 370 17.15 -20.48 18.50
C HIS A 370 16.52 -21.74 17.89
N ALA A 371 15.43 -22.23 18.48
CA ALA A 371 14.66 -23.36 18.00
C ALA A 371 13.17 -22.98 17.89
N ALA A 372 12.51 -23.52 16.87
CA ALA A 372 11.09 -23.34 16.60
C ALA A 372 10.61 -24.38 15.58
N TYR A 373 9.38 -24.23 15.10
CA TYR A 373 8.80 -25.15 14.12
C TYR A 373 8.74 -24.54 12.72
N VAL A 374 8.79 -25.42 11.72
CA VAL A 374 8.36 -25.13 10.35
C VAL A 374 6.83 -24.95 10.34
N ILE A 375 6.39 -23.85 9.74
CA ILE A 375 4.98 -23.49 9.58
C ILE A 375 4.42 -24.05 8.27
N ALA A 376 5.20 -23.96 7.19
CA ALA A 376 4.87 -24.45 5.86
C ALA A 376 6.12 -24.51 4.96
N ALA A 377 6.06 -25.31 3.89
CA ALA A 377 6.99 -25.24 2.76
C ALA A 377 6.19 -24.88 1.50
N THR A 378 6.54 -23.77 0.85
CA THR A 378 5.79 -23.19 -0.27
C THR A 378 6.72 -22.80 -1.42
N ASN A 379 6.14 -22.47 -2.57
CA ASN A 379 6.85 -21.69 -3.57
C ASN A 379 7.09 -20.25 -3.07
N PHE A 380 7.79 -19.42 -3.86
CA PHE A 380 8.02 -18.00 -3.52
C PHE A 380 6.76 -17.11 -3.58
N TYR A 381 5.62 -17.66 -3.99
CA TYR A 381 4.32 -17.02 -4.10
C TYR A 381 3.37 -17.38 -2.96
N GLY A 382 3.79 -18.28 -2.05
CA GLY A 382 3.02 -18.74 -0.90
C GLY A 382 2.13 -19.96 -1.16
N ALA A 383 2.20 -20.58 -2.35
CA ALA A 383 1.42 -21.77 -2.68
C ALA A 383 2.11 -23.05 -2.14
N ALA A 384 1.36 -23.83 -1.38
CA ALA A 384 1.83 -25.09 -0.79
C ALA A 384 1.50 -26.32 -1.66
N ASP A 385 0.53 -26.22 -2.59
CA ASP A 385 0.03 -27.35 -3.38
C ASP A 385 0.87 -27.67 -4.62
N ASP A 386 1.89 -26.86 -4.91
CA ASP A 386 2.78 -27.06 -6.05
C ASP A 386 3.65 -28.31 -5.91
N GLU A 387 4.34 -28.71 -6.98
CA GLU A 387 5.28 -29.84 -6.92
C GLU A 387 6.41 -29.55 -5.93
N PHE A 388 6.97 -30.60 -5.32
CA PHE A 388 8.06 -30.46 -4.35
C PHE A 388 9.26 -29.66 -4.89
N ALA A 389 9.53 -29.73 -6.20
CA ALA A 389 10.61 -28.97 -6.84
C ALA A 389 10.40 -27.44 -6.78
N ASP A 390 9.14 -26.99 -6.66
CA ASP A 390 8.79 -25.57 -6.61
C ASP A 390 8.68 -25.03 -5.18
N ARG A 391 8.56 -25.91 -4.18
CA ARG A 391 8.42 -25.54 -2.77
C ARG A 391 9.75 -25.11 -2.13
N GLN A 392 10.39 -24.07 -2.67
CA GLN A 392 11.75 -23.63 -2.32
C GLN A 392 11.82 -22.66 -1.11
N LEU A 393 10.68 -22.22 -0.59
CA LEU A 393 10.56 -21.30 0.54
C LEU A 393 10.04 -22.02 1.78
N ILE A 394 10.78 -21.95 2.89
CA ILE A 394 10.38 -22.50 4.18
C ILE A 394 9.86 -21.36 5.05
N HIS A 395 8.61 -21.47 5.49
CA HIS A 395 8.02 -20.61 6.51
C HIS A 395 8.30 -21.21 7.87
N HIS A 396 8.79 -20.42 8.82
CA HIS A 396 9.13 -20.90 10.16
C HIS A 396 8.83 -19.87 11.25
N ALA A 397 8.78 -20.33 12.49
CA ALA A 397 8.61 -19.50 13.67
C ALA A 397 9.92 -19.04 14.33
N LEU A 398 11.09 -19.37 13.76
CA LEU A 398 12.38 -18.90 14.28
C LEU A 398 12.41 -17.36 14.26
N PRO A 399 12.90 -16.71 15.34
CA PRO A 399 13.05 -15.26 15.35
C PRO A 399 14.06 -14.82 14.28
N ALA A 400 13.74 -13.74 13.58
CA ALA A 400 14.62 -13.16 12.55
C ALA A 400 14.93 -11.70 12.90
N ALA A 401 16.22 -11.38 12.94
CA ALA A 401 16.74 -10.03 13.17
C ALA A 401 17.94 -9.79 12.23
N GLY A 402 18.23 -8.54 11.89
CA GLY A 402 19.43 -8.21 11.12
C GLY A 402 20.70 -8.82 11.75
N GLY A 403 21.56 -9.36 10.89
CA GLY A 403 22.74 -10.15 11.29
C GLY A 403 22.49 -11.67 11.28
N ALA A 404 21.26 -12.13 11.52
CA ALA A 404 20.92 -13.56 11.43
C ALA A 404 20.81 -14.06 9.99
N SER A 405 20.66 -13.17 9.00
CA SER A 405 20.67 -13.49 7.58
C SER A 405 21.87 -14.37 7.21
N GLY A 406 21.61 -15.50 6.59
CA GLY A 406 22.60 -16.46 6.11
C GLY A 406 22.88 -17.59 7.10
N SER A 407 22.26 -17.58 8.28
CA SER A 407 22.38 -18.66 9.26
C SER A 407 21.86 -20.00 8.70
N PRO A 408 22.52 -21.14 9.03
CA PRO A 408 21.99 -22.44 8.69
C PRO A 408 20.75 -22.73 9.55
N VAL A 409 19.68 -23.19 8.91
CA VAL A 409 18.51 -23.76 9.58
C VAL A 409 18.70 -25.28 9.61
N ILE A 410 18.75 -25.86 10.80
CA ILE A 410 19.17 -27.24 11.10
C ILE A 410 17.99 -27.99 11.71
N ASP A 411 17.78 -29.25 11.31
CA ASP A 411 16.77 -30.14 11.90
C ASP A 411 17.33 -31.02 13.06
N SER A 412 16.49 -31.86 13.67
CA SER A 412 16.91 -32.75 14.76
C SER A 412 17.98 -33.78 14.33
N ARG A 413 18.12 -34.07 13.03
CA ARG A 413 19.17 -34.96 12.50
C ARG A 413 20.53 -34.26 12.38
N GLY A 414 20.58 -32.95 12.64
CA GLY A 414 21.76 -32.13 12.45
C GLY A 414 22.03 -31.77 10.98
N GLU A 415 21.08 -32.01 10.08
CA GLU A 415 21.18 -31.64 8.67
C GLU A 415 20.72 -30.18 8.48
N VAL A 416 21.46 -29.41 7.68
CA VAL A 416 21.01 -28.08 7.24
C VAL A 416 19.91 -28.27 6.22
N VAL A 417 18.71 -27.76 6.49
CA VAL A 417 17.53 -27.87 5.62
C VAL A 417 17.22 -26.59 4.86
N ALA A 418 17.66 -25.44 5.38
CA ALA A 418 17.45 -24.13 4.75
C ALA A 418 18.48 -23.08 5.19
N VAL A 419 18.49 -21.93 4.52
CA VAL A 419 19.29 -20.74 4.84
C VAL A 419 18.33 -19.63 5.26
N LEU A 420 18.41 -19.18 6.51
CA LEU A 420 17.58 -18.10 7.05
C LEU A 420 17.78 -16.82 6.24
N ASN A 421 16.73 -16.22 5.68
CA ASN A 421 16.90 -15.12 4.73
C ASN A 421 16.04 -13.87 5.01
N ALA A 422 14.83 -14.01 5.55
CA ALA A 422 13.96 -12.87 5.77
C ALA A 422 13.06 -13.01 7.00
N GLY A 423 12.76 -11.87 7.63
CA GLY A 423 11.72 -11.76 8.64
C GLY A 423 10.53 -10.96 8.12
N THR A 424 9.32 -11.24 8.61
CA THR A 424 8.15 -10.42 8.25
C THR A 424 8.22 -9.07 8.95
N VAL A 425 8.47 -8.02 8.16
CA VAL A 425 8.50 -6.62 8.60
C VAL A 425 7.19 -5.94 8.20
N ILE A 426 6.40 -5.49 9.19
CA ILE A 426 5.12 -4.81 8.96
C ILE A 426 5.28 -3.29 8.85
N GLY A 427 6.45 -2.76 9.20
CA GLY A 427 6.78 -1.34 9.07
C GLY A 427 8.16 -1.04 9.64
N PHE A 428 8.49 0.25 9.71
CA PHE A 428 9.68 0.74 10.39
C PHE A 428 9.27 1.71 11.48
N SER A 429 9.96 1.67 12.61
CA SER A 429 9.79 2.64 13.69
C SER A 429 10.37 3.98 13.26
N GLY A 430 10.15 5.01 14.09
CA GLY A 430 10.72 6.32 13.85
C GLY A 430 12.22 6.44 13.89
N SER A 431 12.90 5.47 14.48
CA SER A 431 14.35 5.39 14.46
C SER A 431 14.87 4.58 13.26
N GLY A 432 14.00 4.21 12.33
CA GLY A 432 14.34 3.33 11.19
C GLY A 432 14.49 1.85 11.58
N ALA A 433 14.15 1.46 12.81
CA ALA A 433 14.22 0.05 13.23
C ALA A 433 13.05 -0.74 12.64
N ARG A 434 13.27 -2.00 12.25
CA ARG A 434 12.20 -2.84 11.71
C ARG A 434 11.15 -3.15 12.78
N ILE A 435 9.88 -2.98 12.44
CA ILE A 435 8.74 -3.47 13.23
C ILE A 435 8.39 -4.85 12.71
N THR A 436 8.69 -5.87 13.50
CA THR A 436 8.40 -7.26 13.16
C THR A 436 6.91 -7.56 13.35
N SER A 437 6.38 -8.46 12.54
CA SER A 437 5.02 -8.97 12.72
C SER A 437 4.94 -9.84 13.98
N GLY A 438 3.95 -9.60 14.83
CA GLY A 438 3.62 -10.50 15.94
C GLY A 438 3.15 -11.90 15.49
N ALA A 439 2.88 -12.10 14.19
CA ALA A 439 2.57 -13.41 13.64
C ALA A 439 3.79 -14.37 13.62
N ASN A 440 5.02 -13.85 13.74
CA ASN A 440 6.26 -14.65 13.72
C ASN A 440 6.37 -15.62 12.54
N ILE A 441 5.85 -15.25 11.37
CA ILE A 441 6.06 -16.02 10.14
C ILE A 441 7.30 -15.44 9.47
N ASN A 442 8.41 -16.16 9.51
CA ASN A 442 9.67 -15.76 8.89
C ASN A 442 10.09 -16.79 7.84
N PHE A 443 11.12 -16.48 7.07
CA PHE A 443 11.44 -17.19 5.84
C PHE A 443 12.90 -17.66 5.79
N ALA A 444 13.06 -18.87 5.25
CA ALA A 444 14.34 -19.45 4.88
C ALA A 444 14.27 -20.08 3.48
N GLN A 445 15.38 -20.09 2.76
CA GLN A 445 15.51 -20.67 1.42
C GLN A 445 16.02 -22.11 1.54
N ARG A 446 15.41 -23.10 0.87
CA ARG A 446 15.87 -24.49 1.00
C ARG A 446 17.35 -24.67 0.60
N VAL A 447 18.00 -25.60 1.29
CA VAL A 447 19.44 -25.85 1.18
C VAL A 447 19.86 -26.43 -0.18
N ASP A 448 18.95 -27.04 -0.95
CA ASP A 448 19.28 -27.57 -2.26
C ASP A 448 19.75 -26.47 -3.24
N LEU A 449 19.38 -25.21 -3.00
CA LEU A 449 19.95 -24.06 -3.71
C LEU A 449 21.43 -23.81 -3.40
N VAL A 450 21.91 -24.18 -2.21
CA VAL A 450 23.35 -24.18 -1.87
C VAL A 450 24.03 -25.33 -2.62
N GLN A 451 23.42 -26.52 -2.61
CA GLN A 451 23.95 -27.71 -3.30
C GLN A 451 24.14 -27.43 -4.80
N GLU A 452 23.19 -26.75 -5.44
CA GLU A 452 23.31 -26.35 -6.86
C GLU A 452 24.52 -25.44 -7.14
N LEU A 453 24.95 -24.62 -6.18
CA LEU A 453 26.16 -23.79 -6.30
C LEU A 453 27.43 -24.62 -6.11
N LEU A 454 27.41 -25.58 -5.19
CA LEU A 454 28.53 -26.50 -4.96
C LEU A 454 28.75 -27.43 -6.17
N ASP A 455 27.66 -27.88 -6.79
CA ASP A 455 27.66 -28.79 -7.95
C ASP A 455 27.81 -28.06 -9.30
N ASP A 456 27.87 -26.72 -9.30
CA ASP A 456 27.87 -25.84 -10.49
C ASP A 456 26.68 -26.10 -11.45
N THR A 457 25.52 -26.51 -10.92
CA THR A 457 24.29 -26.76 -11.69
C THR A 457 23.30 -25.61 -11.65
N ALA A 458 23.51 -24.61 -10.78
CA ALA A 458 22.55 -23.51 -10.57
C ALA A 458 22.18 -22.75 -11.87
N LYS A 459 23.15 -22.53 -12.76
CA LYS A 459 22.93 -21.84 -14.04
C LYS A 459 22.09 -22.66 -15.02
N SER A 460 22.35 -23.96 -15.15
CA SER A 460 21.61 -24.82 -16.07
C SER A 460 20.18 -25.07 -15.59
N ALA A 461 19.96 -25.14 -14.27
CA ALA A 461 18.63 -25.26 -13.67
C ALA A 461 17.78 -23.98 -13.75
N GLN A 462 18.40 -22.80 -13.89
CA GLN A 462 17.71 -21.51 -13.74
C GLN A 462 16.67 -21.24 -14.83
N ALA A 463 16.91 -21.63 -16.08
CA ALA A 463 15.97 -21.35 -17.17
C ALA A 463 14.61 -22.02 -16.93
N GLU A 464 14.62 -23.29 -16.53
CA GLU A 464 13.40 -24.03 -16.22
C GLU A 464 12.69 -23.46 -14.98
N ARG A 465 13.47 -23.13 -13.93
CA ARG A 465 12.97 -22.49 -12.72
C ARG A 465 12.26 -21.16 -13.00
N THR A 466 12.87 -20.28 -13.80
CA THR A 466 12.24 -19.01 -14.20
C THR A 466 10.92 -19.26 -14.95
N ALA A 467 10.86 -20.26 -15.84
CA ALA A 467 9.63 -20.59 -16.55
C ALA A 467 8.52 -21.11 -15.59
N ARG A 468 8.89 -21.87 -14.54
CA ARG A 468 7.95 -22.28 -13.49
C ARG A 468 7.45 -21.08 -12.68
N TRP A 469 8.35 -20.18 -12.29
CA TRP A 469 8.00 -18.94 -11.59
C TRP A 469 7.04 -18.05 -12.38
N GLN A 470 7.29 -17.86 -13.68
CA GLN A 470 6.41 -17.11 -14.58
C GLN A 470 5.00 -17.70 -14.65
N ARG A 471 4.87 -19.04 -14.65
CA ARG A 471 3.56 -19.71 -14.60
C ARG A 471 2.88 -19.52 -13.25
N ALA A 472 3.62 -19.71 -12.16
CA ALA A 472 3.06 -19.60 -10.81
C ALA A 472 2.59 -18.17 -10.50
N ILE A 473 3.40 -17.15 -10.79
CA ILE A 473 3.00 -15.75 -10.54
C ILE A 473 1.76 -15.35 -11.37
N ALA A 474 1.65 -15.84 -12.59
CA ALA A 474 0.49 -15.56 -13.46
C ALA A 474 -0.77 -16.34 -13.08
N ARG A 475 -0.62 -17.47 -12.39
CA ARG A 475 -1.72 -18.26 -11.84
C ARG A 475 -2.25 -17.62 -10.56
N ASP A 476 -1.34 -17.20 -9.67
CA ASP A 476 -1.68 -16.82 -8.29
C ASP A 476 -1.99 -15.32 -8.13
N TYR A 477 -1.53 -14.48 -9.06
CA TYR A 477 -1.70 -13.02 -8.99
C TYR A 477 -2.14 -12.42 -10.32
N GLU A 478 -2.82 -11.28 -10.23
CA GLU A 478 -3.04 -10.42 -11.38
C GLU A 478 -1.79 -9.55 -11.61
N ARG A 479 -1.47 -9.29 -12.88
CA ARG A 479 -0.38 -8.37 -13.24
C ARG A 479 -0.78 -6.96 -12.80
N GLY A 480 -0.13 -6.42 -11.77
CA GLY A 480 -0.55 -5.17 -11.13
C GLY A 480 -0.49 -3.97 -12.06
N ARG A 481 0.37 -3.99 -13.10
CA ARG A 481 0.39 -2.96 -14.15
C ARG A 481 -0.91 -2.90 -14.95
N SER A 482 -1.50 -4.05 -15.27
CA SER A 482 -2.80 -4.14 -15.95
C SER A 482 -3.93 -3.69 -15.02
N LEU A 483 -3.91 -4.13 -13.76
CA LEU A 483 -4.88 -3.71 -12.73
C LEU A 483 -4.86 -2.20 -12.47
N HIS A 484 -3.67 -1.61 -12.38
CA HIS A 484 -3.52 -0.16 -12.20
C HIS A 484 -4.08 0.59 -13.40
N ARG A 485 -3.74 0.14 -14.62
CA ARG A 485 -4.29 0.70 -15.87
C ARG A 485 -5.82 0.65 -15.86
N GLU A 486 -6.42 -0.52 -15.62
CA GLU A 486 -7.88 -0.70 -15.56
C GLU A 486 -8.54 0.18 -14.50
N THR A 487 -7.96 0.24 -13.30
CA THR A 487 -8.51 1.04 -12.19
C THR A 487 -8.55 2.52 -12.55
N ASN A 488 -7.50 3.04 -13.18
CA ASN A 488 -7.45 4.46 -13.56
C ASN A 488 -8.33 4.78 -14.77
N VAL A 489 -8.42 3.87 -15.76
CA VAL A 489 -9.39 4.03 -16.85
C VAL A 489 -10.81 4.08 -16.29
N ARG A 490 -11.15 3.16 -15.38
CA ARG A 490 -12.48 3.14 -14.75
C ARG A 490 -12.76 4.40 -13.93
N GLN A 491 -11.82 4.85 -13.10
CA GLN A 491 -11.97 6.12 -12.37
C GLN A 491 -12.19 7.30 -13.33
N THR A 492 -11.49 7.33 -14.47
CA THR A 492 -11.66 8.38 -15.49
C THR A 492 -13.06 8.36 -16.11
N VAL A 493 -13.62 7.17 -16.33
CA VAL A 493 -14.98 6.98 -16.83
C VAL A 493 -16.01 7.40 -15.78
N ASP A 494 -15.82 7.02 -14.52
CA ASP A 494 -16.68 7.40 -13.41
C ASP A 494 -16.68 8.94 -13.23
N ASP A 495 -15.50 9.58 -13.22
CA ASP A 495 -15.36 11.04 -13.16
C ASP A 495 -16.06 11.74 -14.34
N TRP A 496 -16.00 11.15 -15.54
CA TRP A 496 -16.68 11.67 -16.72
C TRP A 496 -18.20 11.50 -16.65
N GLN A 497 -18.69 10.37 -16.14
CA GLN A 497 -20.12 10.13 -15.87
C GLN A 497 -20.66 11.16 -14.87
N ASP A 498 -19.93 11.41 -13.79
CA ASP A 498 -20.27 12.41 -12.79
C ASP A 498 -20.32 13.81 -13.44
N ALA A 499 -19.35 14.15 -14.30
CA ALA A 499 -19.37 15.42 -15.03
C ALA A 499 -20.54 15.53 -16.02
N LEU A 500 -20.96 14.43 -16.64
CA LEU A 500 -22.12 14.40 -17.53
C LEU A 500 -23.43 14.61 -16.79
N SER A 501 -23.54 14.12 -15.54
CA SER A 501 -24.74 14.32 -14.72
C SER A 501 -25.09 15.81 -14.54
N PHE A 502 -24.09 16.69 -14.54
CA PHE A 502 -24.28 18.14 -14.52
C PHE A 502 -24.96 18.69 -15.78
N PHE A 503 -24.78 18.05 -16.95
CA PHE A 503 -25.37 18.46 -18.22
C PHE A 503 -26.74 17.80 -18.48
N GLY A 504 -27.15 16.87 -17.60
CA GLY A 504 -28.40 16.15 -17.69
C GLY A 504 -28.21 14.65 -17.49
N ASP A 505 -29.25 13.90 -17.80
CA ASP A 505 -29.26 12.46 -17.59
C ASP A 505 -28.67 11.75 -18.80
N PHE A 506 -27.50 11.15 -18.60
CA PHE A 506 -26.82 10.37 -19.63
C PHE A 506 -26.71 8.91 -19.19
N GLU A 507 -26.88 8.01 -20.15
CA GLU A 507 -26.52 6.60 -20.00
C GLU A 507 -25.22 6.38 -20.76
N VAL A 508 -24.18 5.96 -20.04
CA VAL A 508 -22.89 5.67 -20.65
C VAL A 508 -22.84 4.22 -21.08
N THR A 509 -22.71 4.02 -22.38
CA THR A 509 -22.50 2.72 -23.01
C THR A 509 -21.06 2.60 -23.49
N VAL A 510 -20.40 1.49 -23.16
CA VAL A 510 -19.13 1.13 -23.79
C VAL A 510 -19.45 0.64 -25.20
N SER A 511 -18.95 1.33 -26.22
CA SER A 511 -19.16 0.86 -27.60
C SER A 511 -18.16 -0.21 -27.97
N GLU A 512 -16.87 0.06 -27.76
CA GLU A 512 -15.78 -0.80 -28.22
C GLU A 512 -14.56 -0.64 -27.30
N ALA A 513 -14.07 -1.76 -26.78
CA ALA A 513 -12.85 -1.84 -26.00
C ALA A 513 -11.79 -2.61 -26.80
N PHE A 514 -10.68 -1.94 -27.14
CA PHE A 514 -9.53 -2.57 -27.78
C PHE A 514 -8.45 -2.76 -26.72
N SER A 515 -8.20 -4.02 -26.37
CA SER A 515 -7.15 -4.39 -25.43
C SER A 515 -5.96 -5.02 -26.14
N ASP A 516 -4.78 -4.53 -25.80
CA ASP A 516 -3.48 -5.18 -25.94
C ASP A 516 -2.95 -5.40 -27.36
N VAL A 517 -2.90 -4.31 -28.15
CA VAL A 517 -2.05 -4.31 -29.35
C VAL A 517 -0.62 -3.98 -28.92
N ALA A 518 0.23 -4.99 -28.85
CA ALA A 518 1.67 -4.79 -28.68
C ALA A 518 2.21 -4.08 -29.93
N ILE A 519 2.72 -2.86 -29.76
CA ILE A 519 3.49 -2.20 -30.82
C ILE A 519 4.86 -2.90 -30.89
N PRO A 520 5.25 -3.55 -32.01
CA PRO A 520 6.53 -4.24 -32.10
C PRO A 520 7.73 -3.28 -32.03
N PRO A 521 8.93 -3.78 -31.65
CA PRO A 521 10.10 -2.95 -31.39
C PRO A 521 10.65 -2.24 -32.64
N LYS A 522 11.42 -1.18 -32.37
CA LYS A 522 11.96 -0.16 -33.29
C LYS A 522 12.56 -0.76 -34.59
N GLY A 523 12.01 -0.34 -35.73
CA GLY A 523 12.57 -0.58 -37.07
C GLY A 523 12.04 0.38 -38.14
N GLU A 524 10.80 0.85 -38.04
CA GLU A 524 10.16 1.67 -39.09
C GLU A 524 9.14 2.66 -38.47
N GLY A 525 9.53 3.93 -38.26
CA GLY A 525 8.63 5.07 -37.98
C GLY A 525 7.86 5.10 -36.64
N PRO A 526 7.20 6.23 -36.31
CA PRO A 526 6.19 6.27 -35.26
C PRO A 526 5.01 5.38 -35.68
N ARG A 527 4.74 4.34 -34.89
CA ARG A 527 3.58 3.47 -35.13
C ARG A 527 2.38 4.03 -34.40
N GLU A 528 1.38 4.35 -35.18
CA GLU A 528 0.08 4.86 -34.76
C GLU A 528 -0.89 3.68 -34.65
N LEU A 529 -1.52 3.50 -33.48
CA LEU A 529 -2.70 2.67 -33.34
C LEU A 529 -3.91 3.56 -33.60
N SER A 530 -4.61 3.35 -34.71
CA SER A 530 -5.81 4.12 -35.03
C SER A 530 -7.06 3.25 -35.00
N HIS A 531 -8.15 3.83 -34.54
CA HIS A 531 -9.48 3.21 -34.52
C HIS A 531 -10.53 4.20 -34.98
N THR A 532 -11.30 3.81 -36.01
CA THR A 532 -12.39 4.63 -36.55
C THR A 532 -13.72 4.17 -35.98
N PHE A 533 -14.48 5.10 -35.42
CA PHE A 533 -15.80 4.88 -34.83
C PHE A 533 -16.82 5.87 -35.40
N ALA A 534 -18.01 5.37 -35.69
CA ALA A 534 -19.13 6.20 -36.13
C ALA A 534 -19.85 6.79 -34.92
N THR A 535 -20.18 8.07 -34.99
CA THR A 535 -20.97 8.76 -33.95
C THR A 535 -22.40 8.94 -34.43
N ARG A 536 -23.39 8.71 -33.56
CA ARG A 536 -24.79 9.11 -33.84
C ARG A 536 -25.14 10.30 -32.95
N PRO A 537 -25.68 11.41 -33.48
CA PRO A 537 -26.06 12.55 -32.64
C PRO A 537 -27.30 12.28 -31.77
N PRO A 538 -27.44 12.96 -30.62
CA PRO A 538 -26.44 13.79 -29.93
C PRO A 538 -25.73 13.00 -28.81
N HIS A 539 -24.50 12.55 -29.04
CA HIS A 539 -23.72 11.79 -28.03
C HIS A 539 -22.52 12.60 -27.55
N PHE A 540 -22.24 12.54 -26.25
CA PHE A 540 -20.89 12.82 -25.76
C PHE A 540 -20.08 11.54 -25.89
N GLY A 541 -18.79 11.63 -26.22
CA GLY A 541 -17.89 10.49 -26.15
C GLY A 541 -16.71 10.77 -25.25
N LEU A 542 -16.16 9.70 -24.70
CA LEU A 542 -14.89 9.69 -24.00
C LEU A 542 -13.99 8.67 -24.71
N VAL A 543 -12.87 9.13 -25.23
CA VAL A 543 -11.83 8.29 -25.80
C VAL A 543 -10.71 8.21 -24.79
N VAL A 544 -10.38 7.02 -24.30
CA VAL A 544 -9.32 6.79 -23.32
C VAL A 544 -8.24 5.93 -23.95
N ALA A 545 -7.00 6.42 -23.95
CA ALA A 545 -5.81 5.68 -24.32
C ALA A 545 -4.92 5.49 -23.09
N SER A 546 -4.39 4.29 -22.90
CA SER A 546 -3.51 3.99 -21.77
C SER A 546 -2.43 2.98 -22.12
N THR A 547 -1.28 3.08 -21.44
CA THR A 547 -0.21 2.08 -21.43
C THR A 547 -0.08 1.45 -20.04
N GLU A 548 0.72 0.38 -19.93
CA GLU A 548 1.14 -0.11 -18.63
C GLU A 548 2.02 0.92 -17.91
N LEU A 549 2.00 0.91 -16.57
CA LEU A 549 2.86 1.77 -15.76
C LEU A 549 4.34 1.60 -16.15
N ASN A 550 5.07 2.73 -16.26
CA ASN A 550 6.46 2.84 -16.70
C ASN A 550 6.74 2.50 -18.17
N GLN A 551 5.71 2.39 -19.01
CA GLN A 551 5.90 2.38 -20.46
C GLN A 551 6.05 3.80 -21.02
N PRO A 552 6.54 3.94 -22.27
CA PRO A 552 6.80 5.23 -22.88
C PRO A 552 5.54 6.09 -22.99
N ALA A 553 5.78 7.41 -23.00
CA ALA A 553 4.70 8.39 -23.07
C ALA A 553 3.86 8.18 -24.33
N ILE A 554 2.55 8.36 -24.20
CA ILE A 554 1.62 8.27 -25.33
C ILE A 554 1.04 9.64 -25.67
N ASP A 555 0.78 9.83 -26.96
CA ASP A 555 -0.03 10.93 -27.49
C ASP A 555 -1.32 10.35 -28.08
N LEU A 556 -2.45 11.02 -27.85
CA LEU A 556 -3.76 10.62 -28.34
C LEU A 556 -4.32 11.77 -29.18
N GLN A 557 -4.78 11.46 -30.37
CA GLN A 557 -5.35 12.42 -31.33
C GLN A 557 -6.72 11.92 -31.80
N ILE A 558 -7.67 12.84 -31.99
CA ILE A 558 -8.97 12.55 -32.60
C ILE A 558 -9.04 13.29 -33.94
N ARG A 559 -9.38 12.57 -35.02
CA ARG A 559 -9.51 13.08 -36.40
C ARG A 559 -10.94 12.86 -36.90
N GLN A 560 -11.41 13.69 -37.82
CA GLN A 560 -12.66 13.48 -38.56
C GLN A 560 -12.30 13.45 -40.04
N GLY A 561 -12.30 12.25 -40.65
CA GLY A 561 -11.64 12.05 -41.95
C GLY A 561 -10.10 12.20 -41.84
N GLU A 562 -9.49 12.91 -42.79
CA GLU A 562 -8.05 13.23 -42.77
C GLU A 562 -7.71 14.46 -41.91
N ASP A 563 -8.71 15.29 -41.59
CA ASP A 563 -8.51 16.52 -40.85
C ASP A 563 -8.46 16.25 -39.34
N THR A 564 -7.40 16.76 -38.70
CA THR A 564 -7.40 16.93 -37.25
C THR A 564 -8.43 17.98 -36.89
N VAL A 565 -9.44 17.64 -36.09
CA VAL A 565 -10.57 18.55 -35.80
C VAL A 565 -10.08 19.71 -34.93
N PRO A 566 -9.89 20.93 -35.47
CA PRO A 566 -9.40 22.06 -34.68
C PRO A 566 -10.58 22.66 -33.90
N GLY A 567 -10.42 22.93 -32.61
CA GLY A 567 -11.42 23.67 -31.82
C GLY A 567 -12.42 22.83 -31.01
N LEU A 568 -12.42 21.50 -31.17
CA LEU A 568 -13.06 20.60 -30.21
C LEU A 568 -12.17 20.41 -28.96
N VAL A 569 -10.85 20.49 -29.18
CA VAL A 569 -9.77 20.33 -28.20
C VAL A 569 -9.78 21.41 -27.10
N ASP A 570 -10.35 22.59 -27.35
CA ASP A 570 -10.30 23.72 -26.40
C ASP A 570 -11.42 23.72 -25.36
N ARG A 571 -12.50 22.93 -25.52
CA ARG A 571 -13.68 23.03 -24.64
C ARG A 571 -13.80 21.95 -23.58
N ILE A 572 -13.03 20.87 -23.67
CA ILE A 572 -13.01 19.86 -22.61
C ILE A 572 -11.55 19.52 -22.32
N ARG A 573 -11.10 20.02 -21.15
CA ARG A 573 -9.70 20.00 -20.70
C ARG A 573 -9.06 18.63 -20.96
N ASN A 574 -8.00 18.61 -21.77
CA ASN A 574 -6.98 17.57 -21.71
C ASN A 574 -6.33 17.67 -20.33
N ARG A 575 -6.92 17.03 -19.30
CA ARG A 575 -6.27 16.88 -18.01
C ARG A 575 -5.18 15.83 -18.24
N THR A 576 -3.99 16.29 -18.56
CA THR A 576 -2.79 15.45 -18.49
C THR A 576 -2.64 14.99 -17.05
N THR A 577 -3.18 13.81 -16.72
CA THR A 577 -3.00 13.23 -15.39
C THR A 577 -1.65 12.54 -15.33
N THR A 578 -1.18 11.89 -16.40
CA THR A 578 0.16 11.27 -16.49
C THR A 578 0.66 11.12 -17.95
N ASP A 579 1.90 10.62 -18.12
CA ASP A 579 2.48 10.30 -19.43
C ASP A 579 1.90 9.02 -20.05
N TRP A 580 1.28 8.15 -19.24
CA TRP A 580 0.83 6.80 -19.62
C TRP A 580 -0.69 6.65 -19.73
N LEU A 581 -1.48 7.68 -19.38
CA LEU A 581 -2.94 7.73 -19.55
C LEU A 581 -3.32 9.06 -20.19
N LYS A 582 -4.05 9.00 -21.32
CA LYS A 582 -4.60 10.16 -22.04
C LYS A 582 -6.07 9.93 -22.28
N PHE A 583 -6.88 10.98 -22.19
CA PHE A 583 -8.28 10.88 -22.56
C PHE A 583 -8.78 12.17 -23.20
N PHE A 584 -9.76 12.04 -24.08
CA PHE A 584 -10.50 13.13 -24.69
C PHE A 584 -11.99 12.91 -24.46
N ALA A 585 -12.63 13.85 -23.78
CA ALA A 585 -14.08 13.94 -23.79
C ALA A 585 -14.51 14.92 -24.88
N VAL A 586 -15.49 14.54 -25.68
CA VAL A 586 -15.88 15.24 -26.91
C VAL A 586 -17.41 15.28 -27.00
N ALA A 587 -17.97 16.41 -27.41
CA ALA A 587 -19.36 16.50 -27.85
C ALA A 587 -19.39 16.39 -29.39
N PHE A 588 -20.06 15.36 -29.92
CA PHE A 588 -20.16 15.16 -31.37
C PHE A 588 -21.35 15.95 -31.93
N GLY A 589 -21.10 16.73 -32.99
CA GLY A 589 -22.08 17.65 -33.56
C GLY A 589 -23.02 17.04 -34.61
N GLU A 590 -22.46 16.27 -35.55
CA GLU A 590 -23.19 15.61 -36.65
C GLU A 590 -22.73 14.15 -36.79
N GLU A 591 -23.54 13.31 -37.44
CA GLU A 591 -23.21 11.91 -37.70
C GLU A 591 -21.99 11.86 -38.62
N ALA A 592 -20.84 11.49 -38.04
CA ALA A 592 -19.57 11.41 -38.75
C ALA A 592 -18.69 10.29 -38.18
N ASP A 593 -17.77 9.83 -39.03
CA ASP A 593 -16.71 8.91 -38.66
C ASP A 593 -15.54 9.68 -38.05
N TYR A 594 -15.18 9.30 -36.83
CA TYR A 594 -14.05 9.84 -36.10
C TYR A 594 -12.98 8.77 -35.95
N THR A 595 -11.71 9.16 -36.05
CA THR A 595 -10.58 8.26 -35.85
C THR A 595 -9.80 8.69 -34.62
N ALA A 596 -9.73 7.82 -33.62
CA ALA A 596 -8.82 7.95 -32.49
C ALA A 596 -7.47 7.31 -32.84
N ALA A 597 -6.40 8.10 -32.80
CA ALA A 597 -5.04 7.70 -33.13
C ALA A 597 -4.13 7.86 -31.90
N VAL A 598 -3.46 6.78 -31.49
CA VAL A 598 -2.52 6.77 -30.36
C VAL A 598 -1.12 6.51 -30.89
N THR A 599 -0.15 7.34 -30.49
CA THR A 599 1.26 7.14 -30.80
C THR A 599 2.07 6.99 -29.51
N SER A 600 3.10 6.15 -29.53
CA SER A 600 4.05 5.99 -28.41
C SER A 600 5.38 6.67 -28.72
N ALA A 601 5.94 7.39 -27.74
CA ALA A 601 7.21 8.11 -27.86
C ALA A 601 8.44 7.18 -27.98
N GLY A 602 8.28 5.86 -27.82
CA GLY A 602 9.32 4.85 -28.05
C GLY A 602 8.93 3.47 -27.53
N GLY A 603 9.76 2.45 -27.80
CA GLY A 603 9.68 1.11 -27.19
C GLY A 603 8.41 0.29 -27.48
N ASP A 604 8.38 -0.91 -26.90
CA ASP A 604 7.19 -1.77 -26.90
C ASP A 604 6.20 -1.23 -25.87
N ALA A 605 5.04 -0.79 -26.34
CA ALA A 605 3.95 -0.31 -25.50
C ALA A 605 2.73 -1.22 -25.67
N ASN A 606 2.17 -1.66 -24.55
CA ASN A 606 0.89 -2.37 -24.49
C ASN A 606 -0.21 -1.33 -24.38
N LEU A 607 -0.72 -0.92 -25.54
CA LEU A 607 -1.77 0.08 -25.63
C LEU A 607 -3.14 -0.53 -25.41
N ALA A 608 -3.96 0.18 -24.66
CA ALA A 608 -5.41 -0.01 -24.62
C ALA A 608 -6.07 1.30 -25.07
N LEU A 609 -6.97 1.20 -26.04
CA LEU A 609 -7.79 2.30 -26.54
C LEU A 609 -9.26 1.92 -26.36
N GLN A 610 -10.01 2.75 -25.66
CA GLN A 610 -11.42 2.52 -25.35
C GLN A 610 -12.23 3.75 -25.74
N VAL A 611 -13.39 3.53 -26.36
CA VAL A 611 -14.32 4.59 -26.74
C VAL A 611 -15.67 4.37 -26.06
N PHE A 612 -16.01 5.31 -25.19
CA PHE A 612 -17.28 5.36 -24.48
C PHE A 612 -18.18 6.37 -25.16
N PHE A 613 -19.47 6.08 -25.26
CA PHE A 613 -20.49 7.05 -25.64
C PHE A 613 -21.47 7.23 -24.50
N ALA A 614 -21.96 8.44 -24.38
CA ALA A 614 -23.02 8.83 -23.48
C ALA A 614 -24.21 9.27 -24.32
N GLU A 615 -25.28 8.49 -24.26
CA GLU A 615 -26.54 8.85 -24.88
C GLU A 615 -27.38 9.60 -23.85
N ARG A 616 -27.95 10.75 -24.25
CA ARG A 616 -28.84 11.47 -23.35
C ARG A 616 -30.10 10.64 -23.14
N ARG A 617 -30.29 10.13 -21.92
CA ARG A 617 -31.51 9.43 -21.55
C ARG A 617 -32.60 10.47 -21.36
N ARG A 618 -33.62 10.46 -22.22
CA ARG A 618 -34.84 11.25 -22.01
C ARG A 618 -35.59 10.68 -20.82
N ARG A 619 -35.34 11.23 -19.63
CA ARG A 619 -36.16 10.95 -18.46
C ARG A 619 -37.53 11.60 -18.63
N THR A 620 -38.58 10.87 -18.27
CA THR A 620 -39.93 11.42 -18.13
C THR A 620 -39.91 12.59 -17.13
N PRO A 621 -40.87 13.53 -17.19
CA PRO A 621 -41.01 14.56 -16.17
C PRO A 621 -41.00 13.99 -14.74
N GLU A 622 -41.63 12.84 -14.53
CA GLU A 622 -41.71 12.15 -13.23
C GLU A 622 -40.36 11.61 -12.77
N GLU A 623 -39.58 10.98 -13.65
CA GLU A 623 -38.24 10.49 -13.33
C GLU A 623 -37.27 11.63 -13.00
N ARG A 624 -37.34 12.75 -13.74
CA ARG A 624 -36.53 13.96 -13.45
C ARG A 624 -36.87 14.56 -12.08
N LEU A 625 -38.15 14.60 -11.76
CA LEU A 625 -38.63 15.07 -10.46
C LEU A 625 -38.20 14.15 -9.32
N ALA A 626 -38.31 12.83 -9.49
CA ALA A 626 -37.87 11.85 -8.50
C ALA A 626 -36.38 12.00 -8.20
N TYR A 627 -35.56 12.14 -9.24
CA TYR A 627 -34.12 12.39 -9.12
C TYR A 627 -33.81 13.69 -8.36
N GLY A 628 -34.45 14.81 -8.73
CA GLY A 628 -34.25 16.08 -8.02
C GLY A 628 -34.68 16.04 -6.56
N LEU A 629 -35.71 15.25 -6.22
CA LEU A 629 -36.10 15.01 -4.83
C LEU A 629 -35.08 14.17 -4.06
N ASP A 630 -34.44 13.19 -4.71
CA ASP A 630 -33.38 12.38 -4.09
C ASP A 630 -32.12 13.20 -3.83
N GLU A 631 -31.69 14.06 -4.76
CA GLU A 631 -30.55 14.97 -4.53
C GLU A 631 -30.79 15.90 -3.33
N VAL A 632 -32.01 16.41 -3.19
CA VAL A 632 -32.39 17.25 -2.03
C VAL A 632 -32.37 16.43 -0.74
N ARG A 633 -32.90 15.21 -0.76
CA ARG A 633 -32.85 14.31 0.40
C ARG A 633 -31.40 14.02 0.81
N ASP A 634 -30.52 13.76 -0.15
CA ASP A 634 -29.10 13.50 0.11
C ASP A 634 -28.40 14.75 0.65
N HIS A 635 -28.64 15.92 0.05
CA HIS A 635 -28.07 17.18 0.52
C HIS A 635 -28.48 17.50 1.96
N TYR A 636 -29.77 17.39 2.28
CA TYR A 636 -30.27 17.71 3.61
C TYR A 636 -30.02 16.59 4.65
N SER A 637 -29.99 15.32 4.25
CA SER A 637 -29.64 14.23 5.17
C SER A 637 -28.19 14.32 5.63
N ASN A 638 -27.28 14.72 4.73
CA ASN A 638 -25.89 15.03 5.08
C ASN A 638 -25.77 16.23 6.02
N LEU A 639 -26.61 17.26 5.87
CA LEU A 639 -26.58 18.45 6.73
C LEU A 639 -27.24 18.25 8.11
N ARG A 640 -28.33 17.48 8.20
CA ARG A 640 -29.16 17.44 9.42
C ARG A 640 -29.39 16.05 10.03
N LYS A 641 -28.87 14.96 9.47
CA LYS A 641 -29.05 13.56 9.98
C LYS A 641 -30.51 13.08 10.10
N TYR A 642 -31.47 13.71 9.41
CA TYR A 642 -32.88 13.32 9.46
C TYR A 642 -33.37 12.73 8.15
N ARG A 643 -34.42 11.90 8.22
CA ARG A 643 -35.17 11.42 7.06
C ARG A 643 -36.20 12.47 6.67
N ILE A 644 -36.18 12.89 5.41
CA ILE A 644 -37.05 13.96 4.91
C ILE A 644 -38.15 13.38 4.04
N GLU A 645 -39.39 13.79 4.30
CA GLU A 645 -40.52 13.57 3.40
C GLU A 645 -40.92 14.87 2.73
N ALA A 646 -41.14 14.82 1.41
CA ALA A 646 -41.60 15.94 0.61
C ALA A 646 -43.11 15.74 0.36
N VAL A 647 -43.94 16.62 0.93
CA VAL A 647 -45.41 16.57 0.75
C VAL A 647 -45.82 17.60 -0.29
N PRO A 648 -46.45 17.22 -1.43
CA PRO A 648 -46.86 18.16 -2.45
C PRO A 648 -47.98 19.07 -1.93
N LEU A 649 -47.78 20.38 -2.06
CA LEU A 649 -48.74 21.43 -1.69
C LEU A 649 -49.44 22.00 -2.92
N VAL A 650 -48.71 22.14 -4.02
CA VAL A 650 -49.21 22.65 -5.29
C VAL A 650 -48.65 21.80 -6.41
N GLU A 651 -49.49 21.40 -7.36
CA GLU A 651 -49.11 20.84 -8.64
C GLU A 651 -49.93 21.51 -9.74
N SER A 652 -49.26 22.12 -10.72
CA SER A 652 -49.95 22.75 -11.85
C SER A 652 -49.11 22.66 -13.12
N GLU A 653 -49.71 22.14 -14.20
CA GLU A 653 -49.17 22.29 -15.56
C GLU A 653 -49.48 23.72 -16.05
N ARG A 654 -48.46 24.42 -16.55
CA ARG A 654 -48.55 25.80 -17.02
C ARG A 654 -47.80 26.00 -18.33
N THR A 655 -47.96 27.16 -18.94
CA THR A 655 -47.39 27.49 -20.26
C THR A 655 -46.88 28.91 -20.24
N LEU A 656 -45.64 29.13 -20.70
CA LEU A 656 -45.04 30.47 -20.75
C LEU A 656 -45.78 31.36 -21.77
N ALA A 657 -46.41 32.43 -21.29
CA ALA A 657 -47.46 33.12 -22.04
C ALA A 657 -47.07 34.51 -22.61
N THR A 658 -45.98 35.16 -22.18
CA THR A 658 -45.65 36.50 -22.72
C THR A 658 -44.17 36.89 -22.54
N PRO A 659 -43.52 37.50 -23.56
CA PRO A 659 -42.17 38.01 -23.44
C PRO A 659 -42.09 39.29 -22.58
N ARG A 660 -41.17 39.30 -21.60
CA ARG A 660 -40.57 40.53 -21.05
C ARG A 660 -39.14 40.58 -21.58
N ASP A 661 -38.77 41.65 -22.28
CA ASP A 661 -37.38 41.92 -22.68
C ASP A 661 -36.66 40.73 -23.37
N ARG A 662 -37.36 40.02 -24.28
CA ARG A 662 -36.88 38.83 -25.02
C ARG A 662 -36.71 37.55 -24.19
N VAL A 663 -37.31 37.48 -23.01
CA VAL A 663 -37.36 36.27 -22.20
C VAL A 663 -38.81 35.93 -21.85
N PHE A 664 -39.22 34.67 -22.02
CA PHE A 664 -40.59 34.22 -21.73
C PHE A 664 -40.69 33.90 -20.25
N SER A 665 -41.76 34.36 -19.59
CA SER A 665 -41.97 34.07 -18.17
C SER A 665 -43.44 33.83 -17.84
N ASP A 666 -43.70 33.07 -16.78
CA ASP A 666 -45.00 32.90 -16.14
C ASP A 666 -44.80 32.94 -14.61
N SER A 667 -45.73 33.58 -13.90
CA SER A 667 -45.67 33.74 -12.45
C SER A 667 -46.87 33.08 -11.77
N ALA A 668 -46.64 32.35 -10.68
CA ALA A 668 -47.66 31.78 -9.81
C ALA A 668 -47.58 32.44 -8.44
N ASN A 669 -48.73 32.82 -7.87
CA ASN A 669 -48.81 33.13 -6.43
C ASN A 669 -49.16 31.85 -5.69
N VAL A 670 -48.39 31.50 -4.67
CA VAL A 670 -48.61 30.32 -3.83
C VAL A 670 -48.63 30.75 -2.37
N GLU A 671 -49.72 30.44 -1.66
CA GLU A 671 -49.83 30.65 -0.21
C GLU A 671 -49.13 29.48 0.52
N LEU A 672 -48.12 29.79 1.34
CA LEU A 672 -47.44 28.79 2.17
C LEU A 672 -48.12 28.72 3.55
N PRO A 673 -48.77 27.60 3.91
CA PRO A 673 -49.72 27.56 5.03
C PRO A 673 -49.08 27.55 6.42
N ALA A 674 -47.77 27.28 6.51
CA ALA A 674 -47.08 27.10 7.79
C ALA A 674 -45.62 27.59 7.76
N LYS A 675 -45.01 27.73 8.94
CA LYS A 675 -43.55 27.82 9.06
C LYS A 675 -42.91 26.49 8.60
N GLY A 676 -41.80 26.55 7.89
CA GLY A 676 -40.99 25.37 7.58
C GLY A 676 -40.11 25.51 6.36
N ASP A 677 -39.44 24.40 6.04
CA ASP A 677 -38.63 24.25 4.84
C ASP A 677 -39.52 23.87 3.65
N TYR A 678 -39.34 24.55 2.52
CA TYR A 678 -40.10 24.36 1.29
C TYR A 678 -39.17 24.14 0.11
N PHE A 679 -39.60 23.30 -0.82
CA PHE A 679 -38.90 22.97 -2.05
C PHE A 679 -39.78 23.26 -3.26
N PHE A 680 -39.34 24.19 -4.09
CA PHE A 680 -40.04 24.63 -5.29
C PHE A 680 -39.39 23.98 -6.50
N VAL A 681 -40.19 23.43 -7.41
CA VAL A 681 -39.70 22.73 -8.60
C VAL A 681 -40.50 23.20 -9.81
N ALA A 682 -39.82 23.68 -10.83
CA ALA A 682 -40.37 23.81 -12.16
C ALA A 682 -39.71 22.79 -13.08
N ASN A 683 -40.49 22.05 -13.85
CA ASN A 683 -40.00 21.02 -14.77
C ASN A 683 -40.61 21.21 -16.16
N SER A 684 -39.79 21.55 -17.14
CA SER A 684 -40.20 21.70 -18.52
C SER A 684 -40.51 20.33 -19.14
N HIS A 685 -41.66 20.23 -19.80
CA HIS A 685 -42.04 19.03 -20.57
C HIS A 685 -41.12 18.83 -21.78
N GLU A 686 -40.59 19.94 -22.30
CA GLU A 686 -39.57 19.95 -23.34
C GLU A 686 -38.18 20.02 -22.72
N ASP A 687 -37.17 19.58 -23.46
CA ASP A 687 -35.79 19.54 -23.00
C ASP A 687 -35.09 20.91 -23.15
N GLN A 688 -35.77 21.92 -22.63
CA GLN A 688 -35.51 23.34 -22.80
C GLN A 688 -35.24 23.98 -21.45
N ARG A 689 -34.35 24.98 -21.44
CA ARG A 689 -33.91 25.63 -20.21
C ARG A 689 -35.05 26.39 -19.57
N ILE A 690 -35.19 26.21 -18.27
CA ILE A 690 -36.05 27.03 -17.42
C ILE A 690 -35.27 27.53 -16.22
N TYR A 691 -35.65 28.72 -15.74
CA TYR A 691 -35.13 29.34 -14.53
C TYR A 691 -36.29 29.53 -13.56
N LEU A 692 -35.98 29.39 -12.27
CA LEU A 692 -36.93 29.56 -11.20
C LEU A 692 -36.49 30.73 -10.31
N GLU A 693 -37.39 31.68 -10.11
CA GLU A 693 -37.23 32.78 -9.17
C GLU A 693 -38.37 32.72 -8.16
N VAL A 694 -38.05 32.72 -6.86
CA VAL A 694 -39.04 32.67 -5.78
C VAL A 694 -38.92 33.92 -4.93
N ASN A 695 -39.95 34.76 -4.97
CA ASN A 695 -40.00 36.06 -4.29
C ASN A 695 -41.03 36.03 -3.16
N ALA A 696 -40.69 36.57 -1.99
CA ALA A 696 -41.59 36.63 -0.83
C ALA A 696 -41.54 38.04 -0.20
N PRO A 697 -42.68 38.66 0.18
CA PRO A 697 -42.68 39.97 0.81
C PRO A 697 -41.85 40.03 2.11
N GLY A 698 -40.89 40.95 2.17
CA GLY A 698 -40.01 41.12 3.33
C GLY A 698 -38.78 40.21 3.36
N TYR A 699 -38.54 39.45 2.30
CA TYR A 699 -37.28 38.75 2.05
C TYR A 699 -36.61 39.39 0.83
N ASP A 700 -35.29 39.64 0.89
CA ASP A 700 -34.54 40.11 -0.29
C ASP A 700 -34.67 39.10 -1.43
N SER A 701 -34.75 39.58 -2.68
CA SER A 701 -34.78 38.73 -3.87
C SER A 701 -33.47 37.92 -3.95
N LEU A 702 -33.49 36.73 -3.38
CA LEU A 702 -32.32 35.88 -3.27
C LEU A 702 -32.21 35.04 -4.54
N GLY A 703 -31.47 35.60 -5.51
CA GLY A 703 -30.78 34.95 -6.65
C GLY A 703 -31.56 33.88 -7.42
N SER A 704 -31.67 34.04 -8.75
CA SER A 704 -32.16 32.96 -9.61
C SER A 704 -31.33 31.69 -9.37
N VAL A 705 -32.00 30.58 -9.06
CA VAL A 705 -31.31 29.30 -8.99
C VAL A 705 -31.22 28.77 -10.41
N ASN A 706 -30.11 29.09 -11.06
CA ASN A 706 -29.77 28.53 -12.36
C ASN A 706 -29.07 27.19 -12.12
N ASN A 707 -29.77 26.08 -12.33
CA ASN A 707 -29.16 24.76 -12.23
C ASN A 707 -28.27 24.40 -13.43
N GLY A 708 -28.03 25.33 -14.36
CA GLY A 708 -27.17 25.12 -15.51
C GLY A 708 -27.82 24.18 -16.52
N ASN A 709 -28.20 24.70 -17.69
CA ASN A 709 -28.65 23.92 -18.85
C ASN A 709 -29.80 22.88 -18.65
N SER A 710 -30.41 22.76 -17.47
CA SER A 710 -31.41 21.75 -17.18
C SER A 710 -32.82 22.19 -17.55
N SER A 711 -33.65 21.21 -17.87
CA SER A 711 -35.11 21.35 -18.02
C SER A 711 -35.86 21.26 -16.69
N LEU A 712 -35.12 21.22 -15.56
CA LEU A 712 -35.61 21.18 -14.20
C LEU A 712 -34.93 22.31 -13.41
N ALA A 713 -35.70 23.24 -12.85
CA ALA A 713 -35.20 24.28 -11.97
C ALA A 713 -35.84 24.13 -10.59
N TYR A 714 -35.06 24.29 -9.53
CA TYR A 714 -35.58 24.18 -8.16
C TYR A 714 -34.99 25.21 -7.21
N ALA A 715 -35.68 25.45 -6.10
CA ALA A 715 -35.21 26.28 -5.00
C ALA A 715 -35.66 25.69 -3.66
N ALA A 716 -34.80 25.76 -2.65
CA ALA A 716 -35.14 25.40 -1.27
C ALA A 716 -35.10 26.64 -0.36
N ARG A 717 -36.10 26.82 0.50
CA ARG A 717 -36.22 27.99 1.40
C ARG A 717 -36.87 27.61 2.73
N ASP A 718 -36.34 28.17 3.82
CA ASP A 718 -36.97 28.15 5.14
C ASP A 718 -37.78 29.44 5.32
N TYR A 719 -39.06 29.32 5.67
CA TYR A 719 -39.92 30.45 5.98
C TYR A 719 -40.35 30.39 7.44
N GLU A 720 -40.06 31.46 8.19
CA GLU A 720 -40.34 31.53 9.63
C GLU A 720 -41.83 31.72 9.97
N ARG A 721 -42.66 32.04 8.98
CA ARG A 721 -44.09 32.30 9.13
C ARG A 721 -44.84 32.00 7.83
N PRO A 722 -46.16 31.74 7.90
CA PRO A 722 -47.00 31.67 6.71
C PRO A 722 -46.80 32.93 5.84
N THR A 723 -46.55 32.73 4.55
CA THR A 723 -46.14 33.79 3.62
C THR A 723 -46.63 33.48 2.22
N ASP A 724 -47.11 34.48 1.50
CA ASP A 724 -47.39 34.37 0.06
C ASP A 724 -46.10 34.50 -0.73
N VAL A 725 -45.85 33.55 -1.64
CA VAL A 725 -44.68 33.59 -2.53
C VAL A 725 -45.10 33.74 -3.98
N VAL A 726 -44.35 34.55 -4.71
CA VAL A 726 -44.45 34.70 -6.17
C VAL A 726 -43.35 33.87 -6.80
N ILE A 727 -43.73 32.82 -7.49
CA ILE A 727 -42.82 31.93 -8.20
C ILE A 727 -42.85 32.32 -9.68
N THR A 728 -41.74 32.84 -10.20
CA THR A 728 -41.58 33.17 -11.61
C THR A 728 -40.74 32.10 -12.28
N VAL A 729 -41.32 31.43 -13.27
CA VAL A 729 -40.61 30.52 -14.17
C VAL A 729 -40.29 31.28 -15.44
N ILE A 730 -39.04 31.20 -15.86
CA ILE A 730 -38.51 31.90 -17.02
C ILE A 730 -37.97 30.86 -17.99
N GLY A 731 -38.33 30.88 -19.27
CA GLY A 731 -37.89 29.90 -20.25
C GLY A 731 -37.40 30.51 -21.55
N ALA A 732 -36.80 29.64 -22.38
CA ALA A 732 -36.16 30.03 -23.63
C ALA A 732 -37.16 30.15 -24.80
N LEU A 733 -38.30 29.46 -24.75
CA LEU A 733 -39.26 29.37 -25.84
C LEU A 733 -40.66 29.86 -25.47
N GLU A 734 -41.35 30.41 -26.46
CA GLU A 734 -42.78 30.74 -26.37
C GLU A 734 -43.60 29.46 -26.30
N ASN A 735 -44.66 29.44 -25.48
CA ASN A 735 -45.55 28.29 -25.30
C ASN A 735 -44.90 27.02 -24.73
N GLN A 736 -43.72 27.15 -24.11
CA GLN A 736 -43.07 26.04 -23.42
C GLN A 736 -43.92 25.60 -22.23
N LYS A 737 -44.29 24.32 -22.21
CA LYS A 737 -45.05 23.70 -21.12
C LYS A 737 -44.15 23.29 -19.97
N TYR A 738 -44.60 23.49 -18.75
CA TYR A 738 -43.88 23.07 -17.55
C TYR A 738 -44.82 22.71 -16.40
N ASP A 739 -44.37 21.80 -15.55
CA ASP A 739 -45.00 21.48 -14.27
C ASP A 739 -44.37 22.32 -13.18
N LEU A 740 -45.18 23.10 -12.47
CA LEU A 740 -44.78 23.73 -11.22
C LEU A 740 -45.27 22.87 -10.06
N ARG A 741 -44.35 22.47 -9.19
CA ARG A 741 -44.64 21.74 -7.97
C ARG A 741 -44.00 22.43 -6.77
N VAL A 742 -44.73 22.48 -5.65
CA VAL A 742 -44.23 23.00 -4.38
C VAL A 742 -44.37 21.93 -3.34
N TYR A 743 -43.30 21.62 -2.63
CA TYR A 743 -43.27 20.62 -1.57
C TYR A 743 -42.98 21.30 -0.23
N GLN A 744 -43.63 20.81 0.83
CA GLN A 744 -43.18 21.04 2.19
C GLN A 744 -42.22 19.92 2.59
N ILE A 745 -41.05 20.30 3.10
CA ILE A 745 -40.08 19.38 3.69
C ILE A 745 -40.50 19.14 5.14
N VAL A 746 -40.86 17.90 5.46
CA VAL A 746 -41.24 17.49 6.81
C VAL A 746 -40.14 16.59 7.38
N GLU A 747 -39.65 16.98 8.56
CA GLU A 747 -38.69 16.17 9.30
C GLU A 747 -39.40 14.94 9.88
N LYS A 748 -38.94 13.74 9.50
CA LYS A 748 -39.39 12.51 10.12
C LYS A 748 -38.36 12.08 11.17
N LYS A 749 -38.73 12.22 12.44
CA LYS A 749 -37.96 11.73 13.57
C LYS A 749 -37.85 10.21 13.59
#